data_AF-A0A6I2VY50-F1
#
_entry.id   AF-A0A6I2VY50-F1
#
_cell.length_a   1.000
_cell.length_b   1.000
_cell.length_c   1.000
_cell.angle_alpha   90.00
_cell.angle_beta   90.00
_cell.angle_gamma   90.00
#
_symmetry.space_group_name_H-M   'P 1'
#
loop_
_entity.id
_entity.type
_entity.pdbx_description
1 polymer ?
#
loop_
_entity_poly.entity_id
_entity_poly.type
_entity_poly.pdbx_seq_one_letter_code
_entity_poly.pdbx_strand_id
1 'polypeptide(L)'
;QPFVWASAGREAFVESAQKMRERVMEHIPTNEVDRQIKLGPGGLRDIEFTVQLLQLVHGRTDESVRVRDTITAISRLASAGYIARQDAVVFEKQYRFLRVLEHRIQLSAMRRTHLLPTSDTALRALARSINIKWTAETLVAHWESVKLEVRSLHQKVFYRPLLSAVAKLEDSGIALSSEQAEDRLSAIGFADPKSALGHISALTTGLSRRAAIQRQLLPVLIQWFSEGSDPDQALLAFRRLSEDLGESHWYLRMLRDSNGAAQRMTQVLSNSRLATGLFEKLPEAAAWFERSEELEPTSRESLEAEIEAIANRHESLEAAATSIRTIRRRETLRLAMGAVLGNLSLGQISQGLSDVTAVFLRGLLALVEDQQVDLGIIAMGRFGGEELGFGSDADVMFVYEPVGVSVDQAQSAAEKVIAELKKLATDPLLEFELDLDLRPEGKNGPVARSLDSYAAYYARWANTWESQALLRAKPIAGSPALQASFLKLIDQYRYPELLDNAAILEIRRIKARMETERLPQGADPKRHVKLGRGSLSDVEWLVQLLQLKFGSKHPSIQTPKTLDALAACVTVGLIAEHDATVLREAWLLASRVRSAAVLWANKRSDVLTTDRKQLDGMARILEYPRGSASALEQDYLAFTRRARMVFERVFYSA
;
A
#
# COMPACT_ATOMS: atom_id res chain seq x y z
N GLN A 1 -19.21 8.54 37.44
CA GLN A 1 -19.02 7.07 37.41
C GLN A 1 -19.59 6.44 36.14
N PRO A 2 -20.85 6.71 35.70
CA PRO A 2 -21.42 6.10 34.49
C PRO A 2 -20.61 6.38 33.22
N PHE A 3 -20.13 7.62 33.04
CA PHE A 3 -19.32 8.01 31.88
C PHE A 3 -17.98 7.27 31.74
N VAL A 4 -17.38 6.79 32.84
CA VAL A 4 -16.09 6.09 32.81
C VAL A 4 -16.31 4.64 32.36
N TRP A 5 -17.26 3.94 32.99
CA TRP A 5 -17.47 2.51 32.77
C TRP A 5 -18.36 2.19 31.57
N ALA A 6 -19.08 3.19 31.03
CA ALA A 6 -19.75 3.10 29.73
C ALA A 6 -18.82 3.48 28.55
N SER A 7 -17.59 3.94 28.81
CA SER A 7 -16.70 4.43 27.74
C SER A 7 -16.21 3.32 26.80
N ALA A 8 -16.03 2.09 27.31
CA ALA A 8 -15.66 0.93 26.50
C ALA A 8 -16.74 0.49 25.51
N GLY A 9 -18.01 0.88 25.74
CA GLY A 9 -19.10 0.64 24.79
C GLY A 9 -19.18 1.67 23.66
N ARG A 10 -18.28 2.66 23.62
CA ARG A 10 -18.20 3.62 22.51
C ARG A 10 -17.45 3.01 21.34
N GLU A 11 -17.94 3.29 20.14
CA GLU A 11 -17.24 2.97 18.89
C GLU A 11 -15.81 3.56 18.91
N ALA A 12 -14.82 2.77 18.50
CA ALA A 12 -13.40 3.15 18.47
C ALA A 12 -12.79 3.64 19.81
N PHE A 13 -13.34 3.23 20.96
CA PHE A 13 -12.85 3.63 22.29
C PHE A 13 -11.37 3.32 22.51
N VAL A 14 -10.94 2.10 22.20
CA VAL A 14 -9.55 1.67 22.44
C VAL A 14 -8.62 2.21 21.38
N GLU A 15 -9.07 2.36 20.13
CA GLU A 15 -8.31 3.10 19.12
C GLU A 15 -8.03 4.52 19.63
N SER A 16 -9.02 5.16 20.27
CA SER A 16 -8.83 6.47 20.91
C SER A 16 -7.86 6.42 22.09
N ALA A 17 -7.87 5.33 22.89
CA ALA A 17 -6.95 5.13 24.01
C ALA A 17 -5.50 4.87 23.53
N GLN A 18 -5.32 4.06 22.49
CA GLN A 18 -4.03 3.79 21.84
C GLN A 18 -3.48 5.07 21.19
N LYS A 19 -4.29 5.81 20.41
CA LYS A 19 -3.92 7.13 19.86
C LYS A 19 -3.56 8.15 20.93
N MET A 20 -4.19 8.09 22.10
CA MET A 20 -3.80 8.93 23.22
C MET A 20 -2.39 8.58 23.71
N ARG A 21 -2.04 7.30 23.78
CA ARG A 21 -0.71 6.83 24.16
C ARG A 21 0.35 7.20 23.12
N GLU A 22 0.09 6.94 21.85
CA GLU A 22 0.99 7.26 20.74
C GLU A 22 1.29 8.76 20.69
N ARG A 23 0.26 9.61 20.74
CA ARG A 23 0.45 11.08 20.80
C ARG A 23 1.34 11.50 21.97
N VAL A 24 1.17 10.91 23.15
CA VAL A 24 2.02 11.25 24.30
C VAL A 24 3.48 10.85 24.07
N MET A 25 3.74 9.78 23.32
CA MET A 25 5.09 9.37 22.95
C MET A 25 5.70 10.24 21.84
N GLU A 26 4.92 10.66 20.85
CA GLU A 26 5.39 11.53 19.75
C GLU A 26 5.89 12.90 20.22
N HIS A 27 5.42 13.37 21.39
CA HIS A 27 5.87 14.63 21.99
C HIS A 27 7.20 14.50 22.77
N ILE A 28 7.78 13.31 22.84
CA ILE A 28 9.08 13.10 23.47
C ILE A 28 10.18 13.39 22.43
N PRO A 29 11.15 14.27 22.72
CA PRO A 29 12.31 14.47 21.84
C PRO A 29 13.02 13.15 21.55
N THR A 30 13.41 12.89 20.30
CA THR A 30 13.95 11.59 19.87
C THR A 30 15.19 11.16 20.67
N ASN A 31 16.03 12.11 21.07
CA ASN A 31 17.22 11.90 21.91
C ASN A 31 16.90 11.61 23.39
N GLU A 32 15.64 11.70 23.80
CA GLU A 32 15.17 11.49 25.16
C GLU A 32 14.33 10.22 25.34
N VAL A 33 13.81 9.63 24.25
CA VAL A 33 12.89 8.48 24.28
C VAL A 33 13.46 7.32 25.10
N ASP A 34 14.70 6.93 24.82
CA ASP A 34 15.35 5.80 25.50
C ASP A 34 15.71 6.08 26.96
N ARG A 35 15.61 7.36 27.38
CA ARG A 35 15.90 7.86 28.73
C ARG A 35 14.64 8.17 29.53
N GLN A 36 13.47 8.19 28.90
CA GLN A 36 12.19 8.51 29.53
C GLN A 36 11.65 7.32 30.33
N ILE A 37 11.75 7.36 31.65
CA ILE A 37 11.28 6.27 32.53
C ILE A 37 9.75 6.17 32.60
N LYS A 38 9.06 7.27 32.30
CA LYS A 38 7.60 7.37 32.47
C LYS A 38 6.85 7.11 31.17
N LEU A 39 7.20 7.87 30.14
CA LEU A 39 6.50 7.87 28.86
C LEU A 39 7.23 7.04 27.79
N GLY A 40 8.51 6.71 28.02
CA GLY A 40 9.27 5.85 27.13
C GLY A 40 8.77 4.40 27.19
N PRO A 41 9.13 3.59 26.18
CA PRO A 41 8.64 2.23 26.10
C PRO A 41 9.10 1.35 27.28
N GLY A 42 8.19 0.56 27.83
CA GLY A 42 8.42 -0.22 29.05
C GLY A 42 8.43 0.64 30.33
N GLY A 43 8.03 1.90 30.25
CA GLY A 43 7.96 2.83 31.37
C GLY A 43 6.69 2.71 32.22
N LEU A 44 6.55 3.62 33.20
CA LEU A 44 5.40 3.64 34.12
C LEU A 44 4.06 3.67 33.39
N ARG A 45 3.97 4.46 32.32
CA ARG A 45 2.72 4.69 31.61
C ARG A 45 2.23 3.43 30.89
N ASP A 46 3.13 2.54 30.48
CA ASP A 46 2.76 1.27 29.85
C ASP A 46 2.02 0.36 30.84
N ILE A 47 2.49 0.32 32.09
CA ILE A 47 1.83 -0.42 33.17
C ILE A 47 0.46 0.20 33.47
N GLU A 48 0.42 1.50 33.73
CA GLU A 48 -0.83 2.22 34.03
C GLU A 48 -1.87 2.05 32.93
N PHE A 49 -1.45 2.20 31.68
CA PHE A 49 -2.31 2.07 30.51
C PHE A 49 -2.87 0.67 30.37
N THR A 50 -2.05 -0.37 30.53
CA THR A 50 -2.50 -1.77 30.44
C THR A 50 -3.56 -2.07 31.50
N VAL A 51 -3.29 -1.65 32.74
CA VAL A 51 -4.19 -1.86 33.87
C VAL A 51 -5.49 -1.10 33.67
N GLN A 52 -5.43 0.18 33.30
CA GLN A 52 -6.61 1.01 33.05
C GLN A 52 -7.43 0.51 31.87
N LEU A 53 -6.80 0.04 30.80
CA LEU A 53 -7.49 -0.55 29.66
C LEU A 53 -8.29 -1.78 30.08
N LEU A 54 -7.69 -2.69 30.87
CA LEU A 54 -8.40 -3.84 31.41
C LEU A 54 -9.54 -3.44 32.35
N GLN A 55 -9.34 -2.42 33.20
CA GLN A 55 -10.42 -1.90 34.04
C GLN A 55 -11.55 -1.31 33.20
N LEU A 56 -11.26 -0.66 32.07
CA LEU A 56 -12.28 -0.06 31.22
C LEU A 56 -13.06 -1.12 30.46
N VAL A 57 -12.40 -2.18 29.99
CA VAL A 57 -13.04 -3.33 29.34
C VAL A 57 -13.91 -4.11 30.33
N HIS A 58 -13.32 -4.59 31.43
CA HIS A 58 -14.01 -5.49 32.37
C HIS A 58 -14.86 -4.76 33.41
N GLY A 59 -14.52 -3.51 33.73
CA GLY A 59 -15.26 -2.69 34.68
C GLY A 59 -16.68 -2.34 34.23
N ARG A 60 -17.04 -2.62 32.97
CA ARG A 60 -18.40 -2.54 32.46
C ARG A 60 -19.32 -3.52 33.20
N THR A 61 -18.87 -4.76 33.37
CA THR A 61 -19.66 -5.87 33.91
C THR A 61 -19.19 -6.32 35.30
N ASP A 62 -17.96 -5.99 35.71
CA ASP A 62 -17.41 -6.29 37.04
C ASP A 62 -17.09 -5.00 37.82
N GLU A 63 -17.88 -4.70 38.86
CA GLU A 63 -17.65 -3.51 39.67
C GLU A 63 -16.42 -3.61 40.59
N SER A 64 -15.95 -4.82 40.88
CA SER A 64 -14.86 -5.06 41.84
C SER A 64 -13.51 -4.52 41.37
N VAL A 65 -13.35 -4.34 40.06
CA VAL A 65 -12.14 -3.81 39.44
C VAL A 65 -12.16 -2.28 39.30
N ARG A 66 -13.24 -1.60 39.71
CA ARG A 66 -13.43 -0.13 39.59
C ARG A 66 -12.68 0.67 40.67
N VAL A 67 -11.39 0.41 40.84
CA VAL A 67 -10.53 1.08 41.82
C VAL A 67 -9.63 2.13 41.16
N ARG A 68 -9.17 3.12 41.93
CA ARG A 68 -8.41 4.27 41.40
C ARG A 68 -6.90 4.04 41.34
N ASP A 69 -6.35 3.25 42.25
CA ASP A 69 -4.92 3.07 42.38
C ASP A 69 -4.43 1.84 41.58
N THR A 70 -3.31 1.99 40.88
CA THR A 70 -2.79 0.97 39.95
C THR A 70 -2.44 -0.34 40.64
N ILE A 71 -1.90 -0.31 41.86
CA ILE A 71 -1.49 -1.52 42.59
C ILE A 71 -2.72 -2.33 43.01
N THR A 72 -3.73 -1.69 43.63
CA THR A 72 -4.99 -2.38 43.96
C THR A 72 -5.71 -2.80 42.70
N ALA A 73 -5.65 -2.03 41.60
CA ALA A 73 -6.22 -2.44 40.33
C ALA A 73 -5.58 -3.74 39.81
N ILE A 74 -4.24 -3.85 39.82
CA ILE A 74 -3.53 -5.08 39.47
C ILE A 74 -3.99 -6.25 40.35
N SER A 75 -4.07 -6.04 41.67
CA SER A 75 -4.52 -7.06 42.61
C SER A 75 -5.98 -7.48 42.39
N ARG A 76 -6.89 -6.54 42.15
CA ARG A 76 -8.32 -6.79 41.87
C ARG A 76 -8.50 -7.51 40.54
N LEU A 77 -7.81 -7.06 39.49
CA LEU A 77 -7.80 -7.73 38.19
C LEU A 77 -7.27 -9.16 38.29
N ALA A 78 -6.26 -9.41 39.13
CA ALA A 78 -5.76 -10.77 39.40
C ALA A 78 -6.75 -11.62 40.20
N SER A 79 -7.43 -11.02 41.17
CA SER A 79 -8.43 -11.69 42.03
C SER A 79 -9.69 -12.07 41.24
N ALA A 80 -10.10 -11.22 40.32
CA ALA A 80 -11.18 -11.44 39.37
C ALA A 80 -10.78 -12.36 38.19
N GLY A 81 -9.52 -12.78 38.12
CA GLY A 81 -9.02 -13.70 37.10
C GLY A 81 -8.72 -13.07 35.74
N TYR A 82 -8.69 -11.75 35.61
CA TYR A 82 -8.35 -11.06 34.36
C TYR A 82 -6.83 -11.00 34.07
N ILE A 83 -6.01 -11.16 35.10
CA ILE A 83 -4.54 -11.22 35.05
C ILE A 83 -4.09 -12.47 35.84
N ALA A 84 -3.09 -13.19 35.33
CA ALA A 84 -2.56 -14.36 36.04
C ALA A 84 -1.85 -13.88 37.33
N ARG A 85 -2.00 -14.62 38.42
CA ARG A 85 -1.41 -14.24 39.71
C ARG A 85 0.10 -14.00 39.63
N GLN A 86 0.82 -14.83 38.87
CA GLN A 86 2.26 -14.67 38.66
C GLN A 86 2.59 -13.38 37.91
N ASP A 87 1.88 -13.11 36.81
CA ASP A 87 2.08 -11.88 36.02
C ASP A 87 1.75 -10.62 36.82
N ALA A 88 0.69 -10.66 37.65
CA ALA A 88 0.31 -9.56 38.53
C ALA A 88 1.41 -9.22 39.55
N VAL A 89 2.06 -10.24 40.13
CA VAL A 89 3.21 -10.05 41.04
C VAL A 89 4.36 -9.37 40.33
N VAL A 90 4.67 -9.77 39.09
CA VAL A 90 5.73 -9.12 38.30
C VAL A 90 5.33 -7.69 37.93
N PHE A 91 4.10 -7.46 37.44
CA PHE A 91 3.56 -6.14 37.11
C PHE A 91 3.68 -5.17 38.29
N GLU A 92 3.27 -5.61 39.47
CA GLU A 92 3.33 -4.84 40.71
C GLU A 92 4.78 -4.55 41.12
N LYS A 93 5.67 -5.54 41.04
CA LYS A 93 7.10 -5.39 41.32
C LYS A 93 7.74 -4.35 40.40
N GLN A 94 7.49 -4.42 39.09
CA GLN A 94 8.07 -3.50 38.12
C GLN A 94 7.50 -2.08 38.25
N TYR A 95 6.19 -1.94 38.50
CA TYR A 95 5.58 -0.64 38.77
C TYR A 95 6.20 0.03 40.01
N ARG A 96 6.39 -0.74 41.09
CA ARG A 96 7.05 -0.24 42.31
C ARG A 96 8.49 0.19 42.04
N PHE A 97 9.26 -0.62 41.31
CA PHE A 97 10.63 -0.26 40.96
C PHE A 97 10.70 1.04 40.15
N LEU A 98 9.89 1.17 39.09
CA LEU A 98 9.85 2.36 38.26
C LEU A 98 9.41 3.61 39.05
N ARG A 99 8.49 3.46 40.00
CA ARG A 99 8.09 4.54 40.93
C ARG A 99 9.22 4.95 41.86
N VAL A 100 9.96 3.98 42.43
CA VAL A 100 11.15 4.27 43.25
C VAL A 100 12.19 5.03 42.42
N LEU A 101 12.45 4.56 41.20
CA LEU A 101 13.39 5.21 40.28
C LEU A 101 12.96 6.65 39.96
N GLU A 102 11.68 6.87 39.62
CA GLU A 102 11.09 8.20 39.40
C GLU A 102 11.27 9.10 40.61
N HIS A 103 10.89 8.63 41.80
CA HIS A 103 10.99 9.41 43.03
C HIS A 103 12.44 9.77 43.35
N ARG A 104 13.40 8.85 43.19
CA ARG A 104 14.82 9.11 43.48
C ARG A 104 15.44 10.11 42.51
N ILE A 105 15.09 10.01 41.23
CA ILE A 105 15.48 10.99 40.20
C ILE A 105 14.96 12.39 40.59
N GLN A 106 13.68 12.50 40.93
CA GLN A 106 13.07 13.79 41.26
C GLN A 106 13.58 14.40 42.55
N LEU A 107 13.81 13.57 43.59
CA LEU A 107 14.37 14.00 44.87
C LEU A 107 15.80 14.52 44.73
N SER A 108 16.62 13.89 43.87
CA SER A 108 18.02 14.29 43.71
C SER A 108 18.20 15.72 43.18
N ALA A 109 17.27 16.18 42.34
CA ALA A 109 17.30 17.51 41.72
C ALA A 109 16.20 18.45 42.24
N MET A 110 15.32 17.97 43.14
CA MET A 110 14.09 18.65 43.58
C MET A 110 13.26 19.20 42.42
N ARG A 111 13.19 18.46 41.31
CA ARG A 111 12.52 18.85 40.06
C ARG A 111 11.69 17.69 39.52
N ARG A 112 10.56 18.03 38.91
CA ARG A 112 9.71 17.07 38.21
C ARG A 112 10.34 16.69 36.86
N THR A 113 11.30 15.77 36.90
CA THR A 113 11.90 15.15 35.72
C THR A 113 11.63 13.65 35.68
N HIS A 114 11.58 13.10 34.46
CA HIS A 114 11.38 11.67 34.17
C HIS A 114 12.52 11.10 33.32
N LEU A 115 13.60 11.86 33.15
CA LEU A 115 14.76 11.45 32.39
C LEU A 115 15.78 10.76 33.29
N LEU A 116 16.27 9.61 32.86
CA LEU A 116 17.43 9.00 33.48
C LEU A 116 18.66 9.93 33.32
N PRO A 117 19.44 10.20 34.38
CA PRO A 117 20.65 11.00 34.29
C PRO A 117 21.69 10.39 33.33
N THR A 118 22.52 11.23 32.71
CA THR A 118 23.60 10.77 31.80
C THR A 118 24.98 10.73 32.47
N SER A 119 25.22 11.57 33.47
CA SER A 119 26.52 11.60 34.14
C SER A 119 26.69 10.36 35.04
N ASP A 120 27.84 9.70 34.93
CA ASP A 120 28.18 8.52 35.74
C ASP A 120 28.05 8.78 37.24
N THR A 121 28.46 9.96 37.70
CA THR A 121 28.35 10.37 39.10
C THR A 121 26.89 10.40 39.59
N ALA A 122 25.98 10.98 38.81
CA ALA A 122 24.56 10.99 39.13
C ALA A 122 23.93 9.59 39.05
N LEU A 123 24.30 8.78 38.05
CA LEU A 123 23.83 7.39 37.94
C LEU A 123 24.28 6.54 39.12
N ARG A 124 25.52 6.70 39.58
CA ARG A 124 26.06 6.00 40.74
C ARG A 124 25.37 6.43 42.04
N ALA A 125 25.12 7.73 42.21
CA ALA A 125 24.36 8.25 43.34
C ALA A 125 22.93 7.71 43.34
N LEU A 126 22.28 7.70 42.18
CA LEU A 126 20.94 7.15 41.98
C LEU A 126 20.91 5.65 42.29
N ALA A 127 21.85 4.87 41.78
CA ALA A 127 21.97 3.44 42.03
C ALA A 127 22.07 3.14 43.53
N ARG A 128 22.98 3.82 44.24
CA ARG A 128 23.16 3.67 45.68
C ARG A 128 21.95 4.10 46.51
N SER A 129 21.17 5.06 46.03
CA SER A 129 19.93 5.50 46.68
C SER A 129 18.78 4.49 46.59
N ILE A 130 18.89 3.52 45.66
CA ILE A 130 17.95 2.41 45.46
C ILE A 130 18.48 1.18 46.20
N ASN A 131 19.76 0.85 46.00
CA ASN A 131 20.43 -0.25 46.68
C ASN A 131 21.92 0.08 46.85
N ILE A 132 22.39 0.08 48.09
CA ILE A 132 23.77 0.44 48.45
C ILE A 132 24.85 -0.39 47.74
N LYS A 133 24.51 -1.58 47.25
CA LYS A 133 25.42 -2.47 46.53
C LYS A 133 25.44 -2.25 45.01
N TRP A 134 24.50 -1.47 44.46
CA TRP A 134 24.40 -1.28 43.02
C TRP A 134 25.41 -0.24 42.52
N THR A 135 25.94 -0.51 41.34
CA THR A 135 26.70 0.45 40.53
C THR A 135 25.79 1.12 39.49
N ALA A 136 26.32 2.12 38.77
CA ALA A 136 25.61 2.74 37.66
C ALA A 136 25.24 1.70 36.58
N GLU A 137 26.17 0.80 36.24
CA GLU A 137 25.97 -0.26 35.25
C GLU A 137 24.89 -1.24 35.69
N THR A 138 24.90 -1.63 36.98
CA THR A 138 23.86 -2.52 37.53
C THR A 138 22.47 -1.88 37.45
N LEU A 139 22.36 -0.59 37.76
CA LEU A 139 21.10 0.14 37.66
C LEU A 139 20.58 0.19 36.22
N VAL A 140 21.44 0.55 35.26
CA VAL A 140 21.08 0.64 33.85
C VAL A 140 20.67 -0.73 33.32
N ALA A 141 21.48 -1.77 33.57
CA ALA A 141 21.16 -3.14 33.14
C ALA A 141 19.84 -3.64 33.75
N HIS A 142 19.58 -3.35 35.03
CA HIS A 142 18.32 -3.72 35.65
C HIS A 142 17.14 -2.98 35.01
N TRP A 143 17.28 -1.67 34.76
CA TRP A 143 16.23 -0.89 34.12
C TRP A 143 15.93 -1.34 32.68
N GLU A 144 16.96 -1.69 31.89
CA GLU A 144 16.78 -2.30 30.57
C GLU A 144 16.01 -3.62 30.66
N SER A 145 16.33 -4.48 31.64
CA SER A 145 15.56 -5.71 31.91
C SER A 145 14.10 -5.40 32.25
N VAL A 146 13.85 -4.38 33.07
CA VAL A 146 12.48 -3.96 33.42
C VAL A 146 11.72 -3.49 32.18
N LYS A 147 12.34 -2.69 31.30
CA LYS A 147 11.68 -2.24 30.05
C LYS A 147 11.24 -3.42 29.19
N LEU A 148 12.10 -4.43 29.05
CA LEU A 148 11.79 -5.66 28.29
C LEU A 148 10.69 -6.48 28.97
N GLU A 149 10.75 -6.65 30.29
CA GLU A 149 9.73 -7.38 31.05
C GLU A 149 8.36 -6.72 30.98
N VAL A 150 8.26 -5.40 31.16
CA VAL A 150 7.00 -4.66 31.08
C VAL A 150 6.37 -4.80 29.68
N ARG A 151 7.17 -4.69 28.63
CA ARG A 151 6.72 -4.93 27.25
C ARG A 151 6.20 -6.36 27.05
N SER A 152 6.93 -7.36 27.54
CA SER A 152 6.50 -8.77 27.47
C SER A 152 5.21 -9.02 28.26
N LEU A 153 5.08 -8.42 29.44
CA LEU A 153 3.89 -8.57 30.29
C LEU A 153 2.66 -7.95 29.65
N HIS A 154 2.77 -6.81 28.96
CA HIS A 154 1.64 -6.24 28.20
C HIS A 154 1.07 -7.25 27.20
N GLN A 155 1.95 -7.91 26.44
CA GLN A 155 1.56 -8.94 25.47
C GLN A 155 0.92 -10.16 26.15
N LYS A 156 1.56 -10.66 27.21
CA LYS A 156 1.08 -11.83 27.97
C LYS A 156 -0.26 -11.58 28.66
N VAL A 157 -0.48 -10.39 29.21
CA VAL A 157 -1.67 -10.09 30.00
C VAL A 157 -2.88 -9.78 29.12
N PHE A 158 -2.68 -9.12 27.98
CA PHE A 158 -3.79 -8.73 27.13
C PHE A 158 -4.18 -9.82 26.11
N TYR A 159 -3.20 -10.33 25.35
CA TYR A 159 -3.47 -11.17 24.16
C TYR A 159 -3.44 -12.67 24.46
N ARG A 160 -2.58 -13.16 25.36
CA ARG A 160 -2.51 -14.60 25.68
C ARG A 160 -3.82 -15.17 26.25
N PRO A 161 -4.59 -14.46 27.10
CA PRO A 161 -5.87 -14.96 27.59
C PRO A 161 -6.94 -15.13 26.50
N LEU A 162 -6.81 -14.46 25.34
CA LEU A 162 -7.70 -14.72 24.19
C LEU A 162 -7.59 -16.16 23.71
N LEU A 163 -6.40 -16.76 23.81
CA LEU A 163 -6.19 -18.16 23.43
C LEU A 163 -6.76 -19.13 24.47
N SER A 164 -6.77 -18.77 25.75
CA SER A 164 -7.32 -19.64 26.79
C SER A 164 -8.84 -19.72 26.76
N ALA A 165 -9.51 -18.65 26.32
CA ALA A 165 -10.96 -18.64 26.08
C ALA A 165 -11.39 -19.67 25.04
N VAL A 166 -10.50 -20.02 24.11
CA VAL A 166 -10.82 -20.80 22.92
C VAL A 166 -10.27 -22.22 23.00
N ALA A 167 -9.03 -22.38 23.45
CA ALA A 167 -8.33 -23.66 23.40
C ALA A 167 -8.43 -24.49 24.71
N LYS A 168 -9.26 -24.07 25.69
CA LYS A 168 -9.38 -24.70 27.03
C LYS A 168 -8.01 -25.09 27.61
N LEU A 169 -7.01 -24.25 27.41
CA LEU A 169 -5.63 -24.55 27.82
C LEU A 169 -5.57 -24.55 29.34
N GLU A 170 -5.26 -25.70 29.94
CA GLU A 170 -5.13 -25.87 31.40
C GLU A 170 -4.02 -24.98 32.02
N ASP A 171 -3.12 -24.46 31.18
CA ASP A 171 -1.84 -23.86 31.59
C ASP A 171 -1.85 -22.32 31.67
N SER A 172 -2.97 -21.64 31.41
CA SER A 172 -3.03 -20.16 31.43
C SER A 172 -3.36 -19.56 32.79
N GLY A 173 -3.84 -20.36 33.76
CA GLY A 173 -4.29 -19.89 35.08
C GLY A 173 -5.48 -18.91 35.04
N ILE A 174 -6.01 -18.60 33.85
CA ILE A 174 -7.10 -17.68 33.56
C ILE A 174 -8.03 -18.34 32.53
N ALA A 175 -9.27 -18.60 32.93
CA ALA A 175 -10.36 -18.98 32.02
C ALA A 175 -11.24 -17.74 31.77
N LEU A 176 -11.06 -17.08 30.63
CA LEU A 176 -12.02 -16.06 30.17
C LEU A 176 -13.28 -16.74 29.65
N SER A 177 -14.45 -16.14 29.88
CA SER A 177 -15.64 -16.50 29.11
C SER A 177 -15.50 -16.05 27.66
N SER A 178 -16.26 -16.66 26.75
CA SER A 178 -16.30 -16.22 25.34
C SER A 178 -16.64 -14.73 25.23
N GLU A 179 -17.64 -14.26 26.00
CA GLU A 179 -18.06 -12.86 26.03
C GLU A 179 -16.92 -11.91 26.46
N GLN A 180 -16.12 -12.29 27.47
CA GLN A 180 -14.97 -11.49 27.91
C GLN A 180 -13.83 -11.46 26.87
N ALA A 181 -13.69 -12.51 26.07
CA ALA A 181 -12.71 -12.54 24.98
C ALA A 181 -13.19 -11.73 23.77
N GLU A 182 -14.49 -11.76 23.47
CA GLU A 182 -15.13 -10.90 22.45
C GLU A 182 -14.97 -9.42 22.80
N ASP A 183 -15.23 -9.04 24.06
CA ASP A 183 -15.04 -7.67 24.55
C ASP A 183 -13.59 -7.19 24.37
N ARG A 184 -12.59 -8.05 24.58
CA ARG A 184 -11.17 -7.73 24.38
C ARG A 184 -10.80 -7.57 22.90
N LEU A 185 -11.35 -8.39 22.01
CA LEU A 185 -11.12 -8.31 20.56
C LEU A 185 -11.79 -7.06 19.95
N SER A 186 -13.03 -6.78 20.35
CA SER A 186 -13.75 -5.56 20.00
C SER A 186 -12.95 -4.33 20.44
N ALA A 187 -12.42 -4.39 21.67
CA ALA A 187 -11.49 -3.39 22.17
C ALA A 187 -10.34 -3.15 21.19
N ILE A 188 -9.59 -4.15 20.73
CA ILE A 188 -8.43 -3.87 19.86
C ILE A 188 -8.76 -3.63 18.37
N GLY A 189 -10.05 -3.52 18.00
CA GLY A 189 -10.47 -3.08 16.68
C GLY A 189 -10.98 -4.17 15.74
N PHE A 190 -11.20 -5.39 16.24
CA PHE A 190 -11.94 -6.41 15.48
C PHE A 190 -13.43 -6.02 15.42
N ALA A 191 -13.95 -5.89 14.21
CA ALA A 191 -15.35 -5.58 13.95
C ALA A 191 -16.26 -6.80 14.14
N ASP A 192 -15.75 -8.01 13.96
CA ASP A 192 -16.44 -9.28 14.23
C ASP A 192 -15.65 -10.15 15.22
N PRO A 193 -15.67 -9.80 16.53
CA PRO A 193 -14.96 -10.53 17.57
C PRO A 193 -15.30 -12.03 17.62
N LYS A 194 -16.56 -12.37 17.33
CA LYS A 194 -17.04 -13.75 17.37
C LYS A 194 -16.42 -14.60 16.26
N SER A 195 -16.41 -14.08 15.02
CA SER A 195 -15.73 -14.76 13.92
C SER A 195 -14.22 -14.84 14.16
N ALA A 196 -13.62 -13.77 14.68
CA ALA A 196 -12.20 -13.75 15.05
C ALA A 196 -11.85 -14.84 16.08
N LEU A 197 -12.65 -15.04 17.13
CA LEU A 197 -12.46 -16.17 18.06
C LEU A 197 -12.58 -17.52 17.36
N GLY A 198 -13.50 -17.66 16.41
CA GLY A 198 -13.61 -18.86 15.57
C GLY A 198 -12.33 -19.15 14.78
N HIS A 199 -11.71 -18.12 14.19
CA HIS A 199 -10.44 -18.27 13.47
C HIS A 199 -9.27 -18.58 14.39
N ILE A 200 -9.19 -17.93 15.56
CA ILE A 200 -8.21 -18.25 16.60
C ILE A 200 -8.36 -19.71 17.04
N SER A 201 -9.60 -20.20 17.17
CA SER A 201 -9.88 -21.60 17.51
C SER A 201 -9.33 -22.58 16.48
N ALA A 202 -9.62 -22.31 15.21
CA ALA A 202 -9.18 -23.16 14.11
C ALA A 202 -7.64 -23.27 14.03
N LEU A 203 -6.92 -22.20 14.38
CA LEU A 203 -5.46 -22.17 14.38
C LEU A 203 -4.85 -22.84 15.61
N THR A 204 -5.52 -22.80 16.76
CA THR A 204 -4.94 -23.26 18.02
C THR A 204 -5.34 -24.67 18.43
N THR A 205 -6.44 -25.18 17.87
CA THR A 205 -6.98 -26.49 18.24
C THR A 205 -6.15 -27.63 17.65
N GLY A 206 -5.90 -28.65 18.46
CA GLY A 206 -5.21 -29.88 18.07
C GLY A 206 -3.77 -29.96 18.58
N LEU A 207 -3.15 -31.12 18.32
CA LEU A 207 -1.81 -31.48 18.81
C LEU A 207 -0.71 -31.35 17.74
N SER A 208 -1.02 -30.76 16.58
CA SER A 208 -0.04 -30.62 15.50
C SER A 208 1.07 -29.63 15.86
N ARG A 209 2.23 -29.76 15.21
CA ARG A 209 3.36 -28.84 15.39
C ARG A 209 2.96 -27.41 15.00
N ARG A 210 2.23 -27.26 13.89
CA ARG A 210 1.62 -25.97 13.49
C ARG A 210 0.77 -25.38 14.61
N ALA A 211 -0.17 -26.14 15.19
CA ALA A 211 -1.04 -25.64 16.27
C ALA A 211 -0.24 -25.23 17.51
N ALA A 212 0.83 -25.95 17.85
CA ALA A 212 1.73 -25.58 18.96
C ALA A 212 2.47 -24.26 18.70
N ILE A 213 3.03 -24.09 17.49
CA ILE A 213 3.72 -22.85 17.09
C ILE A 213 2.72 -21.68 17.04
N GLN A 214 1.53 -21.89 16.47
CA GLN A 214 0.50 -20.85 16.39
C GLN A 214 0.01 -20.44 17.77
N ARG A 215 -0.16 -21.36 18.73
CA ARG A 215 -0.46 -21.01 20.13
C ARG A 215 0.60 -20.09 20.76
N GLN A 216 1.86 -20.26 20.38
CA GLN A 216 2.95 -19.42 20.87
C GLN A 216 2.98 -18.03 20.19
N LEU A 217 2.71 -17.96 18.89
CA LEU A 217 2.86 -16.74 18.08
C LEU A 217 1.59 -15.89 17.99
N LEU A 218 0.40 -16.49 18.06
CA LEU A 218 -0.86 -15.76 17.91
C LEU A 218 -1.02 -14.55 18.83
N PRO A 219 -0.53 -14.52 20.09
CA PRO A 219 -0.67 -13.33 20.90
C PRO A 219 0.00 -12.10 20.27
N VAL A 220 1.19 -12.28 19.68
CA VAL A 220 1.88 -11.18 19.01
C VAL A 220 1.31 -10.90 17.61
N LEU A 221 0.86 -11.92 16.89
CA LEU A 221 0.20 -11.74 15.59
C LEU A 221 -1.11 -10.96 15.72
N ILE A 222 -1.94 -11.26 16.72
CA ILE A 222 -3.18 -10.52 17.00
C ILE A 222 -2.89 -9.06 17.32
N GLN A 223 -1.80 -8.77 18.05
CA GLN A 223 -1.33 -7.41 18.24
C GLN A 223 -1.05 -6.74 16.89
N TRP A 224 -0.23 -7.34 16.03
CA TRP A 224 0.11 -6.74 14.74
C TRP A 224 -1.08 -6.61 13.79
N PHE A 225 -2.01 -7.58 13.78
CA PHE A 225 -3.25 -7.47 13.01
C PHE A 225 -4.04 -6.23 13.44
N SER A 226 -4.14 -6.01 14.76
CA SER A 226 -4.86 -4.87 15.36
C SER A 226 -4.21 -3.49 15.09
N GLU A 227 -2.95 -3.47 14.67
CA GLU A 227 -2.25 -2.25 14.27
C GLU A 227 -2.56 -1.84 12.81
N GLY A 228 -3.12 -2.74 12.01
CA GLY A 228 -3.57 -2.45 10.65
C GLY A 228 -5.04 -2.02 10.56
N SER A 229 -5.50 -1.73 9.34
CA SER A 229 -6.83 -1.13 9.12
C SER A 229 -7.97 -2.14 8.98
N ASP A 230 -7.71 -3.42 8.70
CA ASP A 230 -8.72 -4.48 8.60
C ASP A 230 -8.25 -5.79 9.32
N PRO A 231 -8.22 -5.81 10.67
CA PRO A 231 -7.73 -6.96 11.45
C PRO A 231 -8.54 -8.25 11.24
N ASP A 232 -9.84 -8.14 11.02
CA ASP A 232 -10.73 -9.30 10.80
C ASP A 232 -10.35 -10.04 9.51
N GLN A 233 -10.22 -9.31 8.40
CA GLN A 233 -9.80 -9.89 7.12
C GLN A 233 -8.38 -10.43 7.19
N ALA A 234 -7.47 -9.74 7.88
CA ALA A 234 -6.10 -10.19 8.04
C ALA A 234 -5.99 -11.53 8.76
N LEU A 235 -6.75 -11.70 9.85
CA LEU A 235 -6.78 -12.94 10.62
C LEU A 235 -7.38 -14.09 9.82
N LEU A 236 -8.46 -13.83 9.07
CA LEU A 236 -9.05 -14.83 8.17
C LEU A 236 -8.07 -15.27 7.07
N ALA A 237 -7.41 -14.32 6.41
CA ALA A 237 -6.43 -14.61 5.38
C ALA A 237 -5.22 -15.37 5.94
N PHE A 238 -4.69 -14.95 7.10
CA PHE A 238 -3.63 -15.67 7.79
C PHE A 238 -4.02 -17.11 8.14
N ARG A 239 -5.28 -17.32 8.56
CA ARG A 239 -5.79 -18.66 8.82
C ARG A 239 -5.75 -19.52 7.56
N ARG A 240 -6.30 -19.03 6.45
CA ARG A 240 -6.34 -19.75 5.16
C ARG A 240 -4.93 -20.07 4.66
N LEU A 241 -4.03 -19.08 4.68
CA LEU A 241 -2.61 -19.29 4.34
C LEU A 241 -1.96 -20.37 5.20
N SER A 242 -2.27 -20.40 6.49
CA SER A 242 -1.75 -21.43 7.39
C SER A 242 -2.38 -22.81 7.19
N GLU A 243 -3.59 -22.88 6.64
CA GLU A 243 -4.24 -24.13 6.21
C GLU A 243 -3.61 -24.63 4.90
N ASP A 244 -3.39 -23.74 3.92
CA ASP A 244 -2.82 -24.05 2.61
C ASP A 244 -1.34 -24.46 2.68
N LEU A 245 -0.52 -23.70 3.43
CA LEU A 245 0.90 -24.03 3.63
C LEU A 245 1.11 -25.21 4.60
N GLY A 246 0.08 -25.57 5.38
CA GLY A 246 0.07 -26.73 6.26
C GLY A 246 1.26 -26.79 7.22
N GLU A 247 2.00 -27.90 7.18
CA GLU A 247 3.16 -28.18 8.04
C GLU A 247 4.51 -27.83 7.36
N SER A 248 4.49 -26.98 6.32
CA SER A 248 5.69 -26.54 5.59
C SER A 248 6.76 -26.03 6.55
N HIS A 249 7.89 -26.74 6.62
CA HIS A 249 8.95 -26.45 7.60
C HIS A 249 9.56 -25.07 7.46
N TRP A 250 9.70 -24.55 6.23
CA TRP A 250 10.23 -23.22 5.99
C TRP A 250 9.25 -22.13 6.48
N TYR A 251 7.95 -22.29 6.24
CA TYR A 251 6.93 -21.31 6.66
C TYR A 251 6.82 -21.23 8.18
N LEU A 252 6.72 -22.38 8.86
CA LEU A 252 6.68 -22.41 10.32
C LEU A 252 7.97 -21.90 10.95
N ARG A 253 9.12 -22.10 10.29
CA ARG A 253 10.40 -21.52 10.69
C ARG A 253 10.40 -20.00 10.52
N MET A 254 9.96 -19.49 9.37
CA MET A 254 9.86 -18.06 9.10
C MET A 254 9.00 -17.37 10.15
N LEU A 255 7.82 -17.91 10.46
CA LEU A 255 6.93 -17.35 11.49
C LEU A 255 7.57 -17.29 12.88
N ARG A 256 8.38 -18.30 13.24
CA ARG A 256 8.95 -18.45 14.58
C ARG A 256 10.27 -17.72 14.76
N ASP A 257 11.13 -17.77 13.75
CA ASP A 257 12.53 -17.37 13.85
C ASP A 257 12.76 -15.97 13.22
N SER A 258 11.85 -15.52 12.35
CA SER A 258 11.94 -14.23 11.65
C SER A 258 10.77 -13.31 12.02
N ASN A 259 10.80 -12.77 13.25
CA ASN A 259 9.74 -11.86 13.76
C ASN A 259 9.44 -10.69 12.81
N GLY A 260 10.45 -10.14 12.13
CA GLY A 260 10.25 -9.06 11.16
C GLY A 260 9.47 -9.49 9.91
N ALA A 261 9.68 -10.73 9.44
CA ALA A 261 8.98 -11.28 8.28
C ALA A 261 7.50 -11.53 8.61
N ALA A 262 7.23 -12.15 9.76
CA ALA A 262 5.87 -12.36 10.25
C ALA A 262 5.14 -11.01 10.45
N GLN A 263 5.81 -10.00 11.01
CA GLN A 263 5.24 -8.67 11.17
C GLN A 263 4.90 -8.02 9.82
N ARG A 264 5.82 -8.01 8.86
CA ARG A 264 5.56 -7.49 7.50
C ARG A 264 4.38 -8.19 6.84
N MET A 265 4.31 -9.51 6.97
CA MET A 265 3.17 -10.27 6.46
C MET A 265 1.85 -9.81 7.08
N THR A 266 1.78 -9.66 8.40
CA THR A 266 0.56 -9.14 9.06
C THR A 266 0.19 -7.73 8.60
N GLN A 267 1.19 -6.86 8.34
CA GLN A 267 0.94 -5.53 7.82
C GLN A 267 0.34 -5.56 6.41
N VAL A 268 0.83 -6.43 5.51
CA VAL A 268 0.23 -6.60 4.18
C VAL A 268 -1.21 -7.10 4.30
N LEU A 269 -1.40 -8.15 5.11
CA LEU A 269 -2.71 -8.78 5.29
C LEU A 269 -3.77 -7.81 5.84
N SER A 270 -3.39 -6.92 6.76
CA SER A 270 -4.31 -5.96 7.37
C SER A 270 -4.53 -4.68 6.58
N ASN A 271 -3.66 -4.34 5.61
CA ASN A 271 -3.71 -3.04 4.94
C ASN A 271 -4.01 -3.11 3.43
N SER A 272 -4.03 -4.30 2.79
CA SER A 272 -4.37 -4.38 1.36
C SER A 272 -5.20 -5.61 1.00
N ARG A 273 -6.42 -5.38 0.51
CA ARG A 273 -7.28 -6.44 -0.03
C ARG A 273 -6.76 -7.00 -1.35
N LEU A 274 -6.15 -6.17 -2.19
CA LEU A 274 -5.54 -6.64 -3.45
C LEU A 274 -4.39 -7.60 -3.16
N ALA A 275 -3.43 -7.19 -2.32
CA ALA A 275 -2.30 -8.03 -1.97
C ALA A 275 -2.76 -9.30 -1.26
N THR A 276 -3.68 -9.21 -0.29
CA THR A 276 -4.24 -10.38 0.41
C THR A 276 -4.93 -11.35 -0.56
N GLY A 277 -5.78 -10.86 -1.47
CA GLY A 277 -6.50 -11.71 -2.42
C GLY A 277 -5.57 -12.44 -3.39
N LEU A 278 -4.51 -11.79 -3.86
CA LEU A 278 -3.48 -12.44 -4.68
C LEU A 278 -2.61 -13.40 -3.86
N PHE A 279 -2.30 -13.05 -2.62
CA PHE A 279 -1.46 -13.85 -1.73
C PHE A 279 -2.12 -15.17 -1.34
N GLU A 280 -3.44 -15.18 -1.11
CA GLU A 280 -4.20 -16.43 -0.92
C GLU A 280 -4.09 -17.39 -2.12
N LYS A 281 -3.75 -16.89 -3.32
CA LYS A 281 -3.55 -17.72 -4.52
C LYS A 281 -2.08 -18.08 -4.77
N LEU A 282 -1.15 -17.42 -4.09
CA LEU A 282 0.30 -17.55 -4.26
C LEU A 282 0.97 -17.62 -2.87
N PRO A 283 0.62 -18.60 -2.02
CA PRO A 283 1.07 -18.65 -0.63
C PRO A 283 2.60 -18.78 -0.48
N GLU A 284 3.30 -19.29 -1.50
CA GLU A 284 4.77 -19.32 -1.57
C GLU A 284 5.42 -17.93 -1.54
N ALA A 285 4.68 -16.87 -1.89
CA ALA A 285 5.14 -15.48 -1.76
C ALA A 285 5.45 -15.09 -0.31
N ALA A 286 5.03 -15.90 0.68
CA ALA A 286 5.39 -15.69 2.09
C ALA A 286 6.90 -15.67 2.31
N ALA A 287 7.68 -16.37 1.48
CA ALA A 287 9.14 -16.37 1.54
C ALA A 287 9.75 -14.97 1.32
N TRP A 288 9.11 -14.13 0.48
CA TRP A 288 9.62 -12.79 0.16
C TRP A 288 9.62 -11.86 1.37
N PHE A 289 8.84 -12.17 2.42
CA PHE A 289 8.88 -11.38 3.64
C PHE A 289 10.17 -11.54 4.41
N GLU A 290 11.01 -12.55 4.17
CA GLU A 290 12.28 -12.71 4.90
C GLU A 290 13.28 -11.59 4.58
N ARG A 291 13.31 -11.13 3.33
CA ARG A 291 14.29 -10.16 2.82
C ARG A 291 13.59 -9.08 2.00
N SER A 292 13.82 -7.81 2.35
CA SER A 292 13.15 -6.69 1.67
C SER A 292 13.51 -6.59 0.18
N GLU A 293 14.68 -7.07 -0.22
CA GLU A 293 15.14 -7.12 -1.61
C GLU A 293 14.28 -8.06 -2.46
N GLU A 294 13.64 -9.07 -1.87
CA GLU A 294 12.72 -9.98 -2.59
C GLU A 294 11.38 -9.32 -2.96
N LEU A 295 11.12 -8.13 -2.41
CA LEU A 295 9.96 -7.31 -2.73
C LEU A 295 10.26 -6.28 -3.84
N GLU A 296 11.50 -6.21 -4.32
CA GLU A 296 11.87 -5.36 -5.45
C GLU A 296 11.31 -5.90 -6.76
N PRO A 297 10.90 -5.04 -7.71
CA PRO A 297 10.42 -5.48 -9.01
C PRO A 297 11.46 -6.35 -9.72
N THR A 298 11.02 -7.47 -10.30
CA THR A 298 11.92 -8.25 -11.17
C THR A 298 12.24 -7.44 -12.42
N SER A 299 13.50 -7.49 -12.86
CA SER A 299 13.94 -6.83 -14.10
C SER A 299 13.13 -7.33 -15.29
N ARG A 300 12.82 -6.42 -16.22
CA ARG A 300 12.09 -6.73 -17.45
C ARG A 300 12.70 -7.91 -18.22
N GLU A 301 14.03 -7.96 -18.33
CA GLU A 301 14.77 -8.98 -19.07
C GLU A 301 14.53 -10.38 -18.47
N SER A 302 14.52 -10.48 -17.15
CA SER A 302 14.24 -11.75 -16.46
C SER A 302 12.79 -12.20 -16.65
N LEU A 303 11.83 -11.28 -16.69
CA LEU A 303 10.43 -11.61 -16.97
C LEU A 303 10.25 -12.08 -18.42
N GLU A 304 10.91 -11.41 -19.36
CA GLU A 304 10.89 -11.80 -20.78
C GLU A 304 11.47 -13.19 -20.98
N ALA A 305 12.64 -13.48 -20.38
CA ALA A 305 13.27 -14.79 -20.46
C ALA A 305 12.39 -15.91 -19.85
N GLU A 306 11.69 -15.64 -18.75
CA GLU A 306 10.78 -16.61 -18.13
C GLU A 306 9.56 -16.90 -19.02
N ILE A 307 8.95 -15.86 -19.58
CA ILE A 307 7.81 -16.01 -20.50
C ILE A 307 8.22 -16.73 -21.79
N GLU A 308 9.37 -16.41 -22.36
CA GLU A 308 9.88 -17.08 -23.56
C GLU A 308 10.12 -18.58 -23.29
N ALA A 309 10.68 -18.92 -22.13
CA ALA A 309 10.84 -20.31 -21.72
C ALA A 309 9.50 -21.05 -21.56
N ILE A 310 8.44 -20.37 -21.12
CA ILE A 310 7.08 -20.94 -21.04
C ILE A 310 6.52 -21.18 -22.44
N ALA A 311 6.60 -20.18 -23.32
CA ALA A 311 6.10 -20.27 -24.70
C ALA A 311 6.74 -21.45 -25.45
N ASN A 312 8.05 -21.68 -25.26
CA ASN A 312 8.77 -22.78 -25.89
C ASN A 312 8.48 -24.18 -25.33
N ARG A 313 7.96 -24.29 -24.10
CA ARG A 313 7.76 -25.59 -23.41
C ARG A 313 6.35 -26.13 -23.49
N HIS A 314 5.35 -25.28 -23.67
CA HIS A 314 3.95 -25.69 -23.64
C HIS A 314 3.42 -25.98 -25.04
N GLU A 315 2.90 -27.19 -25.25
CA GLU A 315 2.22 -27.57 -26.50
C GLU A 315 0.82 -26.97 -26.64
N SER A 316 0.21 -26.53 -25.53
CA SER A 316 -1.12 -25.93 -25.48
C SER A 316 -1.04 -24.43 -25.21
N LEU A 317 -1.66 -23.67 -26.12
CA LEU A 317 -1.78 -22.21 -26.05
C LEU A 317 -2.48 -21.72 -24.78
N GLU A 318 -3.56 -22.38 -24.34
CA GLU A 318 -4.28 -22.00 -23.12
C GLU A 318 -3.45 -22.30 -21.85
N ALA A 319 -2.69 -23.40 -21.85
CA ALA A 319 -1.79 -23.72 -20.74
C ALA A 319 -0.65 -22.69 -20.63
N ALA A 320 -0.06 -22.31 -21.76
CA ALA A 320 0.96 -21.26 -21.82
C ALA A 320 0.40 -19.90 -21.33
N ALA A 321 -0.78 -19.50 -21.81
CA ALA A 321 -1.45 -18.28 -21.38
C ALA A 321 -1.78 -18.29 -19.88
N THR A 322 -2.18 -19.43 -19.33
CA THR A 322 -2.41 -19.60 -17.87
C THR A 322 -1.12 -19.38 -17.06
N SER A 323 0.01 -19.92 -17.54
CA SER A 323 1.33 -19.71 -16.91
C SER A 323 1.75 -18.24 -16.98
N ILE A 324 1.55 -17.57 -18.12
CA ILE A 324 1.83 -16.13 -18.30
C ILE A 324 0.95 -15.26 -17.37
N ARG A 325 -0.35 -15.58 -17.23
CA ARG A 325 -1.25 -14.92 -16.25
C ARG A 325 -0.76 -15.12 -14.81
N THR A 326 -0.18 -16.28 -14.50
CA THR A 326 0.40 -16.57 -13.18
C THR A 326 1.60 -15.68 -12.89
N ILE A 327 2.50 -15.46 -13.87
CA ILE A 327 3.60 -14.50 -13.74
C ILE A 327 3.08 -13.09 -13.48
N ARG A 328 2.10 -12.62 -14.27
CA ARG A 328 1.49 -11.29 -14.06
C ARG A 328 0.94 -11.13 -12.64
N ARG A 329 0.21 -12.14 -12.12
CA ARG A 329 -0.30 -12.14 -10.74
C ARG A 329 0.82 -12.12 -9.70
N ARG A 330 1.85 -12.94 -9.88
CA ARG A 330 3.02 -13.03 -8.99
C ARG A 330 3.76 -11.70 -8.89
N GLU A 331 4.05 -11.07 -10.03
CA GLU A 331 4.77 -9.81 -10.05
C GLU A 331 3.92 -8.64 -9.55
N THR A 332 2.62 -8.64 -9.86
CA THR A 332 1.68 -7.64 -9.30
C THR A 332 1.60 -7.77 -7.78
N LEU A 333 1.58 -9.00 -7.24
CA LEU A 333 1.60 -9.24 -5.80
C LEU A 333 2.88 -8.72 -5.16
N ARG A 334 4.05 -8.98 -5.76
CA ARG A 334 5.33 -8.46 -5.26
C ARG A 334 5.33 -6.94 -5.16
N LEU A 335 4.91 -6.27 -6.23
CA LEU A 335 4.76 -4.81 -6.28
C LEU A 335 3.77 -4.30 -5.24
N ALA A 336 2.63 -4.99 -5.05
CA ALA A 336 1.62 -4.62 -4.07
C ALA A 336 2.16 -4.75 -2.63
N MET A 337 2.87 -5.84 -2.32
CA MET A 337 3.52 -6.03 -1.02
C MET A 337 4.55 -4.93 -0.74
N GLY A 338 5.44 -4.66 -1.70
CA GLY A 338 6.46 -3.61 -1.57
C GLY A 338 5.87 -2.21 -1.44
N ALA A 339 4.75 -1.92 -2.12
CA ALA A 339 4.02 -0.66 -2.00
C ALA A 339 3.38 -0.50 -0.62
N VAL A 340 2.71 -1.53 -0.11
CA VAL A 340 2.01 -1.49 1.20
C VAL A 340 2.98 -1.36 2.37
N LEU A 341 4.17 -1.93 2.24
CA LEU A 341 5.22 -1.86 3.26
C LEU A 341 6.07 -0.58 3.18
N GLY A 342 5.85 0.27 2.16
CA GLY A 342 6.64 1.48 1.94
C GLY A 342 8.07 1.21 1.45
N ASN A 343 8.35 0.01 0.92
CA ASN A 343 9.66 -0.36 0.38
C ASN A 343 9.90 0.18 -1.03
N LEU A 344 8.83 0.47 -1.78
CA LEU A 344 8.92 0.89 -3.17
C LEU A 344 8.48 2.34 -3.35
N SER A 345 9.30 3.10 -4.10
CA SER A 345 8.90 4.41 -4.60
C SER A 345 7.80 4.29 -5.66
N LEU A 346 7.04 5.37 -5.88
CA LEU A 346 6.06 5.41 -6.98
C LEU A 346 6.70 5.10 -8.35
N GLY A 347 7.93 5.58 -8.59
CA GLY A 347 8.64 5.30 -9.84
C GLY A 347 8.90 3.81 -10.05
N GLN A 348 9.35 3.09 -9.01
CA GLN A 348 9.53 1.64 -9.06
C GLN A 348 8.20 0.90 -9.27
N ILE A 349 7.13 1.35 -8.61
CA ILE A 349 5.79 0.76 -8.78
C ILE A 349 5.29 0.95 -10.21
N SER A 350 5.36 2.17 -10.73
CA SER A 350 4.86 2.49 -12.06
C SER A 350 5.66 1.85 -13.18
N GLN A 351 6.99 1.86 -13.09
CA GLN A 351 7.85 1.16 -14.04
C GLN A 351 7.61 -0.34 -13.98
N GLY A 352 7.60 -0.93 -12.77
CA GLY A 352 7.35 -2.37 -12.60
C GLY A 352 6.00 -2.83 -13.14
N LEU A 353 4.91 -2.11 -12.88
CA LEU A 353 3.59 -2.44 -13.43
C LEU A 353 3.54 -2.30 -14.96
N SER A 354 4.25 -1.31 -15.51
CA SER A 354 4.35 -1.09 -16.95
C SER A 354 5.16 -2.18 -17.64
N ASP A 355 6.29 -2.59 -17.04
CA ASP A 355 7.10 -3.69 -17.54
C ASP A 355 6.35 -5.02 -17.48
N VAL A 356 5.72 -5.34 -16.34
CA VAL A 356 4.89 -6.55 -16.21
C VAL A 356 3.78 -6.58 -17.27
N THR A 357 3.12 -5.44 -17.53
CA THR A 357 2.04 -5.35 -18.53
C THR A 357 2.59 -5.49 -19.96
N ALA A 358 3.72 -4.87 -20.27
CA ALA A 358 4.35 -4.98 -21.59
C ALA A 358 4.82 -6.41 -21.86
N VAL A 359 5.50 -7.03 -20.90
CA VAL A 359 6.00 -8.41 -21.00
C VAL A 359 4.85 -9.40 -21.08
N PHE A 360 3.77 -9.18 -20.33
CA PHE A 360 2.53 -9.96 -20.43
C PHE A 360 1.93 -9.92 -21.83
N LEU A 361 1.74 -8.73 -22.42
CA LEU A 361 1.16 -8.58 -23.76
C LEU A 361 2.07 -9.13 -24.86
N ARG A 362 3.39 -8.88 -24.77
CA ARG A 362 4.37 -9.46 -25.70
C ARG A 362 4.35 -10.99 -25.65
N GLY A 363 4.33 -11.55 -24.44
CA GLY A 363 4.27 -12.99 -24.22
C GLY A 363 3.04 -13.63 -24.83
N LEU A 364 1.87 -13.03 -24.61
CA LEU A 364 0.63 -13.52 -25.20
C LEU A 364 0.63 -13.38 -26.73
N LEU A 365 1.13 -12.27 -27.27
CA LEU A 365 1.23 -12.07 -28.72
C LEU A 365 2.09 -13.16 -29.37
N ALA A 366 3.23 -13.52 -28.76
CA ALA A 366 4.10 -14.57 -29.27
C ALA A 366 3.43 -15.95 -29.34
N LEU A 367 2.37 -16.20 -28.56
CA LEU A 367 1.60 -17.45 -28.63
C LEU A 367 0.64 -17.51 -29.82
N VAL A 368 0.23 -16.35 -30.36
CA VAL A 368 -0.79 -16.22 -31.40
C VAL A 368 -0.25 -15.56 -32.67
N GLU A 369 1.07 -15.46 -32.82
CA GLU A 369 1.70 -14.80 -33.95
C GLU A 369 1.34 -15.48 -35.29
N ASP A 370 1.14 -14.68 -36.34
CA ASP A 370 0.77 -15.15 -37.68
C ASP A 370 1.82 -14.67 -38.68
N GLN A 371 2.40 -15.59 -39.46
CA GLN A 371 3.47 -15.30 -40.41
C GLN A 371 3.05 -14.38 -41.57
N GLN A 372 1.75 -14.17 -41.77
CA GLN A 372 1.21 -13.29 -42.79
C GLN A 372 1.27 -11.80 -42.38
N VAL A 373 1.57 -11.50 -41.13
CA VAL A 373 1.50 -10.12 -40.61
C VAL A 373 2.56 -9.86 -39.54
N ASP A 374 3.30 -8.77 -39.70
CA ASP A 374 4.09 -8.21 -38.61
C ASP A 374 3.17 -7.29 -37.79
N LEU A 375 2.74 -7.75 -36.60
CA LEU A 375 1.80 -7.03 -35.74
C LEU A 375 2.53 -6.31 -34.60
N GLY A 376 2.43 -4.99 -34.59
CA GLY A 376 2.92 -4.11 -33.55
C GLY A 376 1.86 -3.73 -32.52
N ILE A 377 2.28 -3.63 -31.26
CA ILE A 377 1.48 -3.07 -30.16
C ILE A 377 2.14 -1.76 -29.72
N ILE A 378 1.37 -0.69 -29.74
CA ILE A 378 1.77 0.64 -29.31
C ILE A 378 1.06 0.94 -28.00
N ALA A 379 1.80 0.98 -26.90
CA ALA A 379 1.28 1.42 -25.61
C ALA A 379 0.98 2.93 -25.68
N MET A 380 -0.17 3.31 -25.13
CA MET A 380 -0.70 4.68 -25.15
C MET A 380 -0.98 5.17 -23.73
N GLY A 381 -1.38 6.44 -23.59
CA GLY A 381 -1.82 6.99 -22.30
C GLY A 381 -0.78 6.83 -21.18
N ARG A 382 -1.22 6.33 -20.02
CA ARG A 382 -0.32 6.06 -18.89
C ARG A 382 0.55 4.82 -19.11
N PHE A 383 0.10 3.87 -19.92
CA PHE A 383 0.91 2.70 -20.24
C PHE A 383 2.14 3.08 -21.07
N GLY A 384 1.94 3.86 -22.14
CA GLY A 384 3.05 4.28 -23.00
C GLY A 384 4.01 5.27 -22.34
N GLY A 385 3.55 6.02 -21.34
CA GLY A 385 4.41 6.81 -20.47
C GLY A 385 5.04 6.05 -19.30
N GLU A 386 4.86 4.74 -19.19
CA GLU A 386 5.38 3.92 -18.07
C GLU A 386 4.92 4.40 -16.67
N GLU A 387 3.69 4.91 -16.62
CA GLU A 387 3.07 5.56 -15.46
C GLU A 387 1.86 4.77 -14.94
N LEU A 388 1.81 3.47 -15.21
CA LEU A 388 0.74 2.62 -14.71
C LEU A 388 0.71 2.65 -13.17
N GLY A 389 -0.50 2.60 -12.62
CA GLY A 389 -0.75 2.33 -11.21
C GLY A 389 -1.61 1.07 -11.07
N PHE A 390 -1.79 0.59 -9.85
CA PHE A 390 -2.68 -0.55 -9.61
C PHE A 390 -4.08 -0.26 -10.17
N GLY A 391 -4.66 -1.25 -10.86
CA GLY A 391 -5.98 -1.11 -11.49
C GLY A 391 -6.05 -0.16 -12.69
N SER A 392 -4.91 0.18 -13.30
CA SER A 392 -4.90 0.92 -14.58
C SER A 392 -5.23 0.01 -15.74
N ASP A 393 -5.87 0.59 -16.75
CA ASP A 393 -6.13 -0.05 -18.03
C ASP A 393 -4.86 -0.06 -18.89
N ALA A 394 -4.78 -0.99 -19.84
CA ALA A 394 -3.74 -1.01 -20.85
C ALA A 394 -4.26 -0.35 -22.13
N ASP A 395 -4.10 0.97 -22.22
CA ASP A 395 -4.40 1.71 -23.44
C ASP A 395 -3.41 1.32 -24.55
N VAL A 396 -3.89 0.79 -25.68
CA VAL A 396 -3.03 0.40 -26.81
C VAL A 396 -3.63 0.73 -28.18
N MET A 397 -2.75 0.86 -29.17
CA MET A 397 -3.08 0.84 -30.59
C MET A 397 -2.36 -0.32 -31.27
N PHE A 398 -2.99 -0.91 -32.28
CA PHE A 398 -2.38 -1.94 -33.12
C PHE A 398 -2.02 -1.37 -34.48
N VAL A 399 -0.79 -1.66 -34.91
CA VAL A 399 -0.26 -1.34 -36.25
C VAL A 399 0.26 -2.62 -36.86
N TYR A 400 0.14 -2.77 -38.17
CA TYR A 400 0.71 -3.94 -38.85
C TYR A 400 1.33 -3.63 -40.20
N GLU A 401 2.17 -4.56 -40.67
CA GLU A 401 2.62 -4.65 -42.06
C GLU A 401 2.30 -6.03 -42.65
N PRO A 402 1.74 -6.10 -43.88
CA PRO A 402 1.54 -7.38 -44.59
C PRO A 402 2.86 -8.08 -44.91
N VAL A 403 2.93 -9.38 -44.68
CA VAL A 403 4.11 -10.22 -45.00
C VAL A 403 3.71 -11.25 -46.05
N GLY A 404 4.11 -11.03 -47.31
CA GLY A 404 3.89 -11.97 -48.41
C GLY A 404 2.43 -12.20 -48.83
N VAL A 405 1.49 -11.37 -48.34
CA VAL A 405 0.05 -11.46 -48.61
C VAL A 405 -0.56 -10.09 -48.97
N SER A 406 -1.82 -10.07 -49.42
CA SER A 406 -2.53 -8.81 -49.66
C SER A 406 -2.89 -8.08 -48.36
N VAL A 407 -3.16 -6.77 -48.44
CA VAL A 407 -3.57 -5.95 -47.30
C VAL A 407 -4.85 -6.51 -46.64
N ASP A 408 -5.84 -6.95 -47.42
CA ASP A 408 -7.09 -7.50 -46.88
C ASP A 408 -6.88 -8.82 -46.12
N GLN A 409 -5.96 -9.65 -46.61
CA GLN A 409 -5.56 -10.88 -45.91
C GLN A 409 -4.83 -10.57 -44.61
N ALA A 410 -3.87 -9.65 -44.64
CA ALA A 410 -3.14 -9.21 -43.45
C ALA A 410 -4.05 -8.53 -42.41
N GLN A 411 -5.01 -7.71 -42.85
CA GLN A 411 -6.03 -7.13 -41.96
C GLN A 411 -6.82 -8.23 -41.24
N SER A 412 -7.30 -9.22 -41.99
CA SER A 412 -8.06 -10.34 -41.43
C SER A 412 -7.21 -11.18 -40.47
N ALA A 413 -5.92 -11.38 -40.75
CA ALA A 413 -4.98 -12.04 -39.86
C ALA A 413 -4.78 -11.23 -38.57
N ALA A 414 -4.47 -9.94 -38.67
CA ALA A 414 -4.29 -9.05 -37.53
C ALA A 414 -5.52 -9.03 -36.60
N GLU A 415 -6.72 -8.94 -37.16
CA GLU A 415 -7.98 -8.94 -36.38
C GLU A 415 -8.18 -10.26 -35.62
N LYS A 416 -7.85 -11.40 -36.22
CA LYS A 416 -7.89 -12.72 -35.56
C LYS A 416 -6.88 -12.81 -34.42
N VAL A 417 -5.65 -12.38 -34.66
CA VAL A 417 -4.58 -12.38 -33.64
C VAL A 417 -4.99 -11.51 -32.45
N ILE A 418 -5.55 -10.32 -32.68
CA ILE A 418 -6.02 -9.42 -31.63
C ILE A 418 -7.19 -10.00 -30.85
N ALA A 419 -8.13 -10.67 -31.53
CA ALA A 419 -9.26 -11.33 -30.88
C ALA A 419 -8.80 -12.45 -29.94
N GLU A 420 -7.87 -13.31 -30.38
CA GLU A 420 -7.31 -14.36 -29.52
C GLU A 420 -6.43 -13.78 -28.41
N LEU A 421 -5.61 -12.76 -28.67
CA LEU A 421 -4.84 -12.05 -27.63
C LEU A 421 -5.75 -11.57 -26.49
N LYS A 422 -6.87 -10.89 -26.83
CA LYS A 422 -7.85 -10.39 -25.83
C LYS A 422 -8.46 -11.53 -25.01
N LYS A 423 -8.77 -12.64 -25.65
CA LYS A 423 -9.31 -13.83 -24.98
C LYS A 423 -8.29 -14.42 -24.00
N LEU A 424 -7.04 -14.60 -24.42
CA LEU A 424 -5.98 -15.15 -23.56
C LEU A 424 -5.57 -14.21 -22.42
N ALA A 425 -5.71 -12.90 -22.62
CA ALA A 425 -5.41 -11.89 -21.61
C ALA A 425 -6.45 -11.85 -20.48
N THR A 426 -7.61 -12.49 -20.65
CA THR A 426 -8.69 -12.48 -19.66
C THR A 426 -8.28 -13.24 -18.40
N ASP A 427 -8.31 -12.55 -17.25
CA ASP A 427 -7.98 -13.12 -15.95
C ASP A 427 -9.04 -12.72 -14.91
N PRO A 428 -9.88 -13.65 -14.43
CA PRO A 428 -10.90 -13.34 -13.41
C PRO A 428 -10.32 -13.11 -12.02
N LEU A 429 -9.08 -13.53 -11.74
CA LEU A 429 -8.43 -13.36 -10.43
C LEU A 429 -7.69 -12.02 -10.32
N LEU A 430 -7.23 -11.49 -11.46
CA LEU A 430 -6.64 -10.17 -11.57
C LEU A 430 -7.12 -9.52 -12.85
N GLU A 431 -8.24 -8.81 -12.78
CA GLU A 431 -8.88 -8.21 -13.95
C GLU A 431 -7.87 -7.43 -14.81
N PHE A 432 -7.97 -7.64 -16.12
CA PHE A 432 -7.16 -6.98 -17.12
C PHE A 432 -8.07 -6.39 -18.18
N GLU A 433 -7.86 -5.12 -18.50
CA GLU A 433 -8.62 -4.43 -19.54
C GLU A 433 -7.66 -3.87 -20.57
N LEU A 434 -7.86 -4.29 -21.82
CA LEU A 434 -7.11 -3.80 -22.98
C LEU A 434 -7.98 -2.77 -23.71
N ASP A 435 -7.71 -1.49 -23.48
CA ASP A 435 -8.46 -0.38 -24.04
C ASP A 435 -7.88 0.02 -25.41
N LEU A 436 -8.76 0.11 -26.41
CA LEU A 436 -8.40 0.47 -27.79
C LEU A 436 -9.00 1.82 -28.21
N ASP A 437 -9.62 2.57 -27.30
CA ASP A 437 -10.42 3.76 -27.62
C ASP A 437 -9.57 4.94 -28.12
N LEU A 438 -8.25 4.90 -27.92
CA LEU A 438 -7.30 5.91 -28.42
C LEU A 438 -6.88 5.71 -29.89
N ARG A 439 -7.36 4.66 -30.57
CA ARG A 439 -7.10 4.45 -32.00
C ARG A 439 -7.89 5.46 -32.87
N PRO A 440 -7.45 5.72 -34.11
CA PRO A 440 -8.21 6.54 -35.07
C PRO A 440 -9.69 6.14 -35.14
N GLU A 441 -10.57 7.13 -35.10
CA GLU A 441 -12.04 6.97 -35.07
C GLU A 441 -12.61 6.22 -33.83
N GLY A 442 -11.77 5.97 -32.82
CA GLY A 442 -12.14 5.35 -31.55
C GLY A 442 -12.88 4.02 -31.76
N LYS A 443 -14.00 3.83 -31.06
CA LYS A 443 -14.82 2.60 -31.13
C LYS A 443 -15.32 2.25 -32.53
N ASN A 444 -15.48 3.25 -33.39
CA ASN A 444 -15.99 3.06 -34.76
C ASN A 444 -14.87 2.74 -35.76
N GLY A 445 -13.61 2.94 -35.37
CA GLY A 445 -12.46 2.62 -36.21
C GLY A 445 -12.09 1.14 -36.16
N PRO A 446 -11.34 0.67 -37.18
CA PRO A 446 -10.83 -0.70 -37.22
C PRO A 446 -9.91 -0.97 -36.03
N VAL A 447 -9.91 -2.20 -35.51
CA VAL A 447 -9.11 -2.57 -34.32
C VAL A 447 -7.61 -2.54 -34.58
N ALA A 448 -7.19 -2.69 -35.84
CA ALA A 448 -5.83 -2.53 -36.32
C ALA A 448 -5.83 -1.85 -37.69
N ARG A 449 -4.77 -1.13 -38.00
CA ARG A 449 -4.52 -0.51 -39.31
C ARG A 449 -3.13 -0.85 -39.80
N SER A 450 -2.96 -0.98 -41.10
CA SER A 450 -1.64 -1.06 -41.70
C SER A 450 -0.89 0.26 -41.48
N LEU A 451 0.45 0.23 -41.54
CA LEU A 451 1.25 1.44 -41.48
C LEU A 451 0.84 2.46 -42.56
N ASP A 452 0.62 2.00 -43.80
CA ASP A 452 0.15 2.85 -44.91
C ASP A 452 -1.25 3.44 -44.64
N SER A 453 -2.12 2.68 -43.99
CA SER A 453 -3.46 3.14 -43.60
C SER A 453 -3.39 4.23 -42.52
N TYR A 454 -2.48 4.11 -41.55
CA TYR A 454 -2.19 5.20 -40.61
C TYR A 454 -1.65 6.44 -41.32
N ALA A 455 -0.71 6.27 -42.25
CA ALA A 455 -0.12 7.38 -43.00
C ALA A 455 -1.18 8.12 -43.82
N ALA A 456 -2.03 7.38 -44.53
CA ALA A 456 -3.14 7.96 -45.28
C ALA A 456 -4.17 8.65 -44.38
N TYR A 457 -4.43 8.09 -43.18
CA TYR A 457 -5.35 8.69 -42.23
C TYR A 457 -4.84 10.03 -41.70
N TYR A 458 -3.63 10.05 -41.14
CA TYR A 458 -3.08 11.28 -40.54
C TYR A 458 -2.78 12.35 -41.58
N ALA A 459 -2.45 11.99 -42.83
CA ALA A 459 -2.27 12.96 -43.91
C ALA A 459 -3.57 13.71 -44.27
N ARG A 460 -4.75 13.11 -44.04
CA ARG A 460 -6.04 13.66 -44.47
C ARG A 460 -6.92 14.17 -43.32
N TRP A 461 -6.86 13.53 -42.16
CA TRP A 461 -7.83 13.73 -41.07
C TRP A 461 -7.18 13.88 -39.68
N ALA A 462 -5.88 14.17 -39.60
CA ALA A 462 -5.22 14.34 -38.30
C ALA A 462 -5.90 15.44 -37.47
N ASN A 463 -6.57 15.05 -36.39
CA ASN A 463 -7.10 16.00 -35.42
C ASN A 463 -6.02 16.37 -34.40
N THR A 464 -6.08 17.60 -33.89
CA THR A 464 -5.11 18.11 -32.92
C THR A 464 -5.04 17.24 -31.65
N TRP A 465 -6.18 16.72 -31.19
CA TRP A 465 -6.24 15.86 -30.00
C TRP A 465 -5.61 14.47 -30.20
N GLU A 466 -5.63 13.93 -31.42
CA GLU A 466 -4.95 12.67 -31.73
C GLU A 466 -3.44 12.85 -31.67
N SER A 467 -2.96 13.98 -32.21
CA SER A 467 -1.54 14.38 -32.11
C SER A 467 -1.10 14.50 -30.65
N GLN A 468 -1.96 15.04 -29.79
CA GLN A 468 -1.72 15.10 -28.34
C GLN A 468 -1.64 13.71 -27.71
N ALA A 469 -2.56 12.80 -28.04
CA ALA A 469 -2.55 11.43 -27.52
C ALA A 469 -1.29 10.66 -27.96
N LEU A 470 -0.82 10.89 -29.18
CA LEU A 470 0.39 10.26 -29.75
C LEU A 470 1.69 10.67 -29.03
N LEU A 471 1.72 11.76 -28.27
CA LEU A 471 2.84 12.08 -27.36
C LEU A 471 3.12 10.96 -26.35
N ARG A 472 2.12 10.14 -26.07
CA ARG A 472 2.21 9.00 -25.15
C ARG A 472 2.50 7.68 -25.83
N ALA A 473 2.63 7.66 -27.15
CA ALA A 473 2.86 6.44 -27.91
C ALA A 473 4.26 5.87 -27.67
N LYS A 474 4.31 4.62 -27.21
CA LYS A 474 5.51 3.82 -27.02
C LYS A 474 5.32 2.42 -27.62
N PRO A 475 6.08 2.02 -28.65
CA PRO A 475 6.04 0.65 -29.14
C PRO A 475 6.52 -0.34 -28.07
N ILE A 476 5.79 -1.46 -27.92
CA ILE A 476 6.15 -2.56 -27.02
C ILE A 476 6.27 -3.90 -27.73
N ALA A 477 5.72 -4.03 -28.95
CA ALA A 477 5.80 -5.24 -29.76
C ALA A 477 5.82 -4.91 -31.27
N GLY A 478 6.05 -5.91 -32.11
CA GLY A 478 6.28 -5.80 -33.56
C GLY A 478 7.77 -5.78 -33.91
N SER A 479 8.13 -5.99 -35.17
CA SER A 479 9.54 -5.96 -35.57
C SER A 479 10.19 -4.59 -35.30
N PRO A 480 11.51 -4.52 -35.06
CA PRO A 480 12.21 -3.26 -34.91
C PRO A 480 12.00 -2.29 -36.08
N ALA A 481 11.82 -2.82 -37.29
CA ALA A 481 11.54 -2.03 -38.49
C ALA A 481 10.15 -1.38 -38.42
N LEU A 482 9.11 -2.15 -38.11
CA LEU A 482 7.74 -1.64 -37.96
C LEU A 482 7.65 -0.58 -36.85
N GLN A 483 8.28 -0.83 -35.70
CA GLN A 483 8.30 0.11 -34.59
C GLN A 483 8.95 1.44 -34.98
N ALA A 484 10.12 1.39 -35.64
CA ALA A 484 10.83 2.58 -36.10
C ALA A 484 10.03 3.36 -37.16
N SER A 485 9.40 2.64 -38.11
CA SER A 485 8.59 3.24 -39.15
C SER A 485 7.32 3.91 -38.58
N PHE A 486 6.66 3.29 -37.61
CA PHE A 486 5.50 3.88 -36.94
C PHE A 486 5.88 5.14 -36.15
N LEU A 487 6.99 5.09 -35.38
CA LEU A 487 7.49 6.26 -34.66
C LEU A 487 7.82 7.43 -35.61
N LYS A 488 8.53 7.14 -36.70
CA LYS A 488 8.86 8.13 -37.74
C LYS A 488 7.61 8.74 -38.37
N LEU A 489 6.54 7.97 -38.53
CA LEU A 489 5.27 8.47 -39.02
C LEU A 489 4.64 9.45 -38.02
N ILE A 490 4.48 9.03 -36.75
CA ILE A 490 3.74 9.84 -35.77
C ILE A 490 4.51 11.06 -35.27
N ASP A 491 5.85 11.04 -35.32
CA ASP A 491 6.71 12.15 -34.90
C ASP A 491 6.44 13.42 -35.71
N GLN A 492 6.00 13.29 -36.97
CA GLN A 492 5.59 14.41 -37.82
C GLN A 492 4.35 15.16 -37.28
N TYR A 493 3.51 14.47 -36.51
CA TYR A 493 2.24 15.00 -36.01
C TYR A 493 2.32 15.40 -34.54
N ARG A 494 3.00 14.60 -33.71
CA ARG A 494 3.12 14.87 -32.26
C ARG A 494 4.22 15.87 -31.92
N TYR A 495 5.15 16.15 -32.84
CA TYR A 495 6.17 17.19 -32.69
C TYR A 495 6.20 18.14 -33.91
N PRO A 496 5.12 18.90 -34.17
CA PRO A 496 5.06 19.78 -35.32
C PRO A 496 6.10 20.91 -35.21
N GLU A 497 6.59 21.41 -36.34
CA GLU A 497 7.50 22.58 -36.37
C GLU A 497 6.81 23.85 -35.83
N LEU A 498 5.51 23.98 -36.11
CA LEU A 498 4.67 25.07 -35.63
C LEU A 498 3.29 24.50 -35.25
N LEU A 499 2.85 24.78 -34.03
CA LEU A 499 1.48 24.56 -33.60
C LEU A 499 0.71 25.88 -33.73
N ASP A 500 -0.31 25.93 -34.58
CA ASP A 500 -1.08 27.14 -34.78
C ASP A 500 -1.97 27.50 -33.57
N ASN A 501 -2.41 28.76 -33.51
CA ASN A 501 -3.25 29.22 -32.40
C ASN A 501 -4.64 28.57 -32.39
N ALA A 502 -5.16 28.12 -33.54
CA ALA A 502 -6.47 27.48 -33.62
C ALA A 502 -6.44 26.09 -32.95
N ALA A 503 -5.37 25.32 -33.19
CA ALA A 503 -5.06 24.04 -32.57
C ALA A 503 -4.87 24.18 -31.05
N ILE A 504 -4.15 25.21 -30.60
CA ILE A 504 -4.01 25.51 -29.15
C ILE A 504 -5.38 25.78 -28.51
N LEU A 505 -6.22 26.60 -29.16
CA LEU A 505 -7.58 26.89 -28.68
C LEU A 505 -8.46 25.64 -28.70
N GLU A 506 -8.30 24.77 -29.69
CA GLU A 506 -9.01 23.49 -29.78
C GLU A 506 -8.64 22.58 -28.61
N ILE A 507 -7.35 22.36 -28.34
CA ILE A 507 -6.88 21.57 -27.18
C ILE A 507 -7.48 22.12 -25.88
N ARG A 508 -7.43 23.44 -25.69
CA ARG A 508 -8.02 24.11 -24.52
C ARG A 508 -9.52 23.86 -24.40
N ARG A 509 -10.27 23.92 -25.51
CA ARG A 509 -11.71 23.63 -25.55
C ARG A 509 -12.00 22.17 -25.23
N ILE A 510 -11.22 21.24 -25.76
CA ILE A 510 -11.40 19.81 -25.49
C ILE A 510 -11.13 19.53 -24.00
N LYS A 511 -10.08 20.11 -23.41
CA LYS A 511 -9.82 20.01 -21.98
C LYS A 511 -11.00 20.52 -21.13
N ALA A 512 -11.52 21.70 -21.45
CA ALA A 512 -12.67 22.26 -20.74
C ALA A 512 -13.94 21.40 -20.88
N ARG A 513 -14.20 20.82 -22.06
CA ARG A 513 -15.32 19.89 -22.27
C ARG A 513 -15.13 18.60 -21.50
N MET A 514 -13.94 17.99 -21.53
CA MET A 514 -13.65 16.76 -20.82
C MET A 514 -13.89 16.90 -19.31
N GLU A 515 -13.51 18.04 -18.71
CA GLU A 515 -13.79 18.33 -17.29
C GLU A 515 -15.29 18.37 -16.95
N THR A 516 -16.14 18.66 -17.94
CA THR A 516 -17.60 18.79 -17.76
C THR A 516 -18.35 17.51 -18.16
N GLU A 517 -17.93 16.86 -19.25
CA GLU A 517 -18.65 15.77 -19.92
C GLU A 517 -18.17 14.37 -19.49
N ARG A 518 -16.90 14.20 -19.11
CA ARG A 518 -16.32 12.88 -18.76
C ARG A 518 -16.27 12.60 -17.27
N LEU A 519 -16.53 13.60 -16.43
CA LEU A 519 -16.67 13.39 -15.00
C LEU A 519 -17.95 12.56 -14.74
N PRO A 520 -17.90 11.46 -13.98
CA PRO A 520 -19.10 10.67 -13.68
C PRO A 520 -20.20 11.53 -13.03
N GLN A 521 -21.46 11.26 -13.36
CA GLN A 521 -22.59 12.01 -12.82
C GLN A 521 -22.59 11.95 -11.29
N GLY A 522 -22.59 13.11 -10.63
CA GLY A 522 -22.57 13.23 -9.18
C GLY A 522 -21.19 13.08 -8.52
N ALA A 523 -20.11 12.85 -9.28
CA ALA A 523 -18.76 12.88 -8.74
C ALA A 523 -18.37 14.32 -8.36
N ASP A 524 -17.67 14.49 -7.23
CA ASP A 524 -17.10 15.78 -6.84
C ASP A 524 -15.81 16.05 -7.64
N PRO A 525 -15.74 17.10 -8.48
CA PRO A 525 -14.53 17.43 -9.24
C PRO A 525 -13.30 17.70 -8.37
N LYS A 526 -13.48 18.07 -7.11
CA LYS A 526 -12.38 18.30 -6.16
C LYS A 526 -11.77 17.00 -5.64
N ARG A 527 -12.51 15.90 -5.71
CA ARG A 527 -12.09 14.58 -5.20
C ARG A 527 -11.71 13.59 -6.30
N HIS A 528 -12.05 13.88 -7.55
CA HIS A 528 -11.71 13.02 -8.67
C HIS A 528 -10.19 13.07 -8.94
N VAL A 529 -9.48 11.95 -8.83
CA VAL A 529 -8.01 11.89 -8.88
C VAL A 529 -7.45 11.88 -10.29
N LYS A 530 -8.23 11.43 -11.28
CA LYS A 530 -7.83 11.42 -12.69
C LYS A 530 -8.24 12.70 -13.44
N LEU A 531 -9.54 13.01 -13.44
CA LEU A 531 -10.15 14.10 -14.21
C LEU A 531 -10.47 15.36 -13.39
N GLY A 532 -10.24 15.33 -12.08
CA GLY A 532 -10.56 16.45 -11.20
C GLY A 532 -9.58 17.62 -11.34
N ARG A 533 -9.96 18.74 -10.73
CA ARG A 533 -9.19 20.00 -10.84
C ARG A 533 -7.81 19.86 -10.19
N GLY A 534 -6.76 20.19 -10.93
CA GLY A 534 -5.37 20.13 -10.48
C GLY A 534 -4.87 18.73 -10.16
N SER A 535 -5.57 17.70 -10.65
CA SER A 535 -5.20 16.30 -10.51
C SER A 535 -4.39 15.83 -11.72
N LEU A 536 -4.34 14.51 -11.97
CA LEU A 536 -3.48 13.90 -12.99
C LEU A 536 -3.65 14.53 -14.38
N SER A 537 -4.89 14.63 -14.86
CA SER A 537 -5.18 15.14 -16.20
C SER A 537 -4.71 16.58 -16.41
N ASP A 538 -4.78 17.46 -15.41
CA ASP A 538 -4.34 18.85 -15.59
C ASP A 538 -2.83 18.91 -15.87
N VAL A 539 -2.04 18.15 -15.10
CA VAL A 539 -0.58 18.10 -15.27
C VAL A 539 -0.22 17.45 -16.61
N GLU A 540 -0.84 16.31 -16.94
CA GLU A 540 -0.60 15.58 -18.19
C GLU A 540 -0.91 16.46 -19.41
N TRP A 541 -2.05 17.16 -19.41
CA TRP A 541 -2.45 18.02 -20.53
C TRP A 541 -1.56 19.24 -20.68
N LEU A 542 -1.09 19.84 -19.58
CA LEU A 542 -0.17 20.97 -19.64
C LEU A 542 1.17 20.55 -20.23
N VAL A 543 1.74 19.45 -19.75
CA VAL A 543 3.00 18.92 -20.27
C VAL A 543 2.87 18.57 -21.76
N GLN A 544 1.79 17.90 -22.14
CA GLN A 544 1.54 17.56 -23.54
C GLN A 544 1.39 18.80 -24.44
N LEU A 545 0.71 19.86 -23.97
CA LEU A 545 0.63 21.11 -24.73
C LEU A 545 2.02 21.75 -24.91
N LEU A 546 2.89 21.71 -23.90
CA LEU A 546 4.27 22.19 -24.03
C LEU A 546 5.06 21.34 -25.03
N GLN A 547 4.89 20.01 -25.01
CA GLN A 547 5.51 19.11 -25.98
C GLN A 547 5.04 19.37 -27.42
N LEU A 548 3.74 19.57 -27.64
CA LEU A 548 3.22 19.92 -28.97
C LEU A 548 3.77 21.26 -29.47
N LYS A 549 3.88 22.26 -28.58
CA LYS A 549 4.35 23.61 -28.95
C LYS A 549 5.85 23.66 -29.21
N PHE A 550 6.64 22.86 -28.48
CA PHE A 550 8.08 23.08 -28.37
C PHE A 550 8.93 21.83 -28.62
N GLY A 551 8.32 20.66 -28.79
CA GLY A 551 9.02 19.38 -28.92
C GLY A 551 9.93 19.32 -30.14
N SER A 552 9.54 19.93 -31.27
CA SER A 552 10.37 20.01 -32.48
C SER A 552 11.69 20.78 -32.25
N LYS A 553 11.69 21.78 -31.34
CA LYS A 553 12.86 22.61 -31.03
C LYS A 553 13.68 22.08 -29.85
N HIS A 554 13.05 21.29 -28.98
CA HIS A 554 13.67 20.77 -27.77
C HIS A 554 13.52 19.24 -27.70
N PRO A 555 14.43 18.47 -28.32
CA PRO A 555 14.39 17.00 -28.28
C PRO A 555 14.35 16.42 -26.85
N SER A 556 14.90 17.13 -25.86
CA SER A 556 14.87 16.71 -24.46
C SER A 556 13.47 16.58 -23.85
N ILE A 557 12.45 17.23 -24.42
CA ILE A 557 11.06 17.08 -23.96
C ILE A 557 10.30 16.02 -24.77
N GLN A 558 10.92 15.35 -25.75
CA GLN A 558 10.31 14.29 -26.56
C GLN A 558 10.30 12.93 -25.83
N THR A 559 9.75 12.89 -24.63
CA THR A 559 9.59 11.66 -23.83
C THR A 559 8.11 11.41 -23.56
N PRO A 560 7.64 10.15 -23.62
CA PRO A 560 6.27 9.85 -23.24
C PRO A 560 6.05 9.98 -21.73
N LYS A 561 7.08 10.14 -20.89
CA LYS A 561 6.98 10.25 -19.42
C LYS A 561 6.64 11.70 -19.01
N THR A 562 5.53 11.89 -18.28
CA THR A 562 5.00 13.19 -17.85
C THR A 562 6.02 13.97 -17.02
N LEU A 563 6.55 13.34 -15.97
CA LEU A 563 7.43 14.04 -15.02
C LEU A 563 8.82 14.31 -15.61
N ASP A 564 9.32 13.43 -16.47
CA ASP A 564 10.59 13.64 -17.16
C ASP A 564 10.45 14.80 -18.18
N ALA A 565 9.35 14.82 -18.93
CA ALA A 565 9.05 15.94 -19.82
C ALA A 565 8.88 17.26 -19.06
N LEU A 566 8.22 17.24 -17.90
CA LEU A 566 8.08 18.41 -17.03
C LEU A 566 9.43 18.92 -16.51
N ALA A 567 10.31 18.02 -16.06
CA ALA A 567 11.65 18.37 -15.60
C ALA A 567 12.53 18.91 -16.75
N ALA A 568 12.42 18.31 -17.94
CA ALA A 568 13.08 18.81 -19.14
C ALA A 568 12.55 20.19 -19.55
N CYS A 569 11.24 20.46 -19.42
CA CYS A 569 10.65 21.77 -19.66
C CYS A 569 11.22 22.86 -18.72
N VAL A 570 11.52 22.53 -17.45
CA VAL A 570 12.21 23.44 -16.54
C VAL A 570 13.62 23.75 -17.04
N THR A 571 14.36 22.73 -17.44
CA THR A 571 15.76 22.85 -17.90
C THR A 571 15.88 23.76 -19.12
N VAL A 572 14.92 23.71 -20.04
CA VAL A 572 14.88 24.58 -21.24
C VAL A 572 14.12 25.89 -21.04
N GLY A 573 13.68 26.19 -19.81
CA GLY A 573 13.04 27.47 -19.46
C GLY A 573 11.60 27.65 -19.96
N LEU A 574 10.90 26.56 -20.30
CA LEU A 574 9.49 26.61 -20.75
C LEU A 574 8.49 26.74 -19.60
N ILE A 575 8.89 26.38 -18.38
CA ILE A 575 8.10 26.52 -17.16
C ILE A 575 9.03 26.85 -15.98
N ALA A 576 8.55 27.69 -15.05
CA ALA A 576 9.30 28.01 -13.84
C ALA A 576 9.44 26.77 -12.94
N GLU A 577 10.61 26.62 -12.28
CA GLU A 577 10.90 25.48 -11.40
C GLU A 577 9.88 25.36 -10.25
N HIS A 578 9.45 26.48 -9.68
CA HIS A 578 8.44 26.50 -8.63
C HIS A 578 7.10 25.91 -9.11
N ASP A 579 6.66 26.30 -10.30
CA ASP A 579 5.40 25.82 -10.90
C ASP A 579 5.46 24.33 -11.21
N ALA A 580 6.58 23.88 -11.78
CA ALA A 580 6.82 22.47 -12.04
C ALA A 580 6.84 21.64 -10.75
N THR A 581 7.41 22.17 -9.65
CA THR A 581 7.40 21.50 -8.35
C THR A 581 5.98 21.31 -7.84
N VAL A 582 5.14 22.34 -7.90
CA VAL A 582 3.73 22.27 -7.48
C VAL A 582 2.94 21.24 -8.30
N LEU A 583 3.13 21.22 -9.62
CA LEU A 583 2.47 20.27 -10.52
C LEU A 583 2.95 18.83 -10.25
N ARG A 584 4.26 18.63 -10.10
CA ARG A 584 4.88 17.34 -9.80
C ARG A 584 4.32 16.75 -8.51
N GLU A 585 4.29 17.53 -7.43
CA GLU A 585 3.78 17.09 -6.14
C GLU A 585 2.32 16.64 -6.21
N ALA A 586 1.46 17.42 -6.89
CA ALA A 586 0.06 17.05 -7.07
C ALA A 586 -0.11 15.78 -7.91
N TRP A 587 0.67 15.62 -8.99
CA TRP A 587 0.63 14.43 -9.84
C TRP A 587 1.11 13.17 -9.11
N LEU A 588 2.20 13.29 -8.33
CA LEU A 588 2.71 12.20 -7.50
C LEU A 588 1.67 11.78 -6.46
N LEU A 589 1.10 12.74 -5.70
CA LEU A 589 0.09 12.44 -4.68
C LEU A 589 -1.16 11.82 -5.28
N ALA A 590 -1.69 12.36 -6.38
CA ALA A 590 -2.88 11.81 -7.03
C ALA A 590 -2.64 10.39 -7.56
N SER A 591 -1.44 10.11 -8.10
CA SER A 591 -1.05 8.77 -8.58
C SER A 591 -0.94 7.78 -7.43
N ARG A 592 -0.36 8.19 -6.29
CA ARG A 592 -0.30 7.38 -5.07
C ARG A 592 -1.69 7.14 -4.48
N VAL A 593 -2.54 8.17 -4.38
CA VAL A 593 -3.92 8.05 -3.87
C VAL A 593 -4.74 7.07 -4.71
N ARG A 594 -4.65 7.16 -6.04
CA ARG A 594 -5.33 6.22 -6.96
C ARG A 594 -4.87 4.78 -6.71
N SER A 595 -3.56 4.58 -6.59
CA SER A 595 -2.96 3.26 -6.29
C SER A 595 -3.40 2.73 -4.92
N ALA A 596 -3.40 3.57 -3.88
CA ALA A 596 -3.82 3.21 -2.53
C ALA A 596 -5.31 2.84 -2.48
N ALA A 597 -6.18 3.50 -3.25
CA ALA A 597 -7.59 3.15 -3.33
C ALA A 597 -7.79 1.71 -3.85
N VAL A 598 -7.03 1.32 -4.89
CA VAL A 598 -7.08 -0.04 -5.45
C VAL A 598 -6.46 -1.05 -4.50
N LEU A 599 -5.29 -0.76 -3.92
CA LEU A 599 -4.64 -1.64 -2.96
C LEU A 599 -5.53 -1.91 -1.74
N TRP A 600 -6.19 -0.87 -1.22
CA TRP A 600 -7.09 -0.97 -0.07
C TRP A 600 -8.36 -1.74 -0.40
N ALA A 601 -9.09 -1.35 -1.46
CA ALA A 601 -10.44 -1.85 -1.72
C ALA A 601 -10.49 -3.08 -2.64
N ASN A 602 -9.40 -3.38 -3.34
CA ASN A 602 -9.37 -4.30 -4.48
C ASN A 602 -10.44 -3.94 -5.55
N LYS A 603 -10.63 -2.65 -5.79
CA LYS A 603 -11.60 -2.13 -6.75
C LYS A 603 -11.07 -0.85 -7.38
N ARG A 604 -11.25 -0.70 -8.69
CA ARG A 604 -10.92 0.53 -9.41
C ARG A 604 -11.78 1.69 -8.89
N SER A 605 -11.11 2.79 -8.53
CA SER A 605 -11.76 4.04 -8.14
C SER A 605 -10.88 5.21 -8.54
N ASP A 606 -11.48 6.17 -9.25
CA ASP A 606 -10.85 7.44 -9.58
C ASP A 606 -11.36 8.58 -8.68
N VAL A 607 -11.99 8.27 -7.55
CA VAL A 607 -12.51 9.26 -6.61
C VAL A 607 -11.93 9.02 -5.21
N LEU A 608 -11.41 10.09 -4.61
CA LEU A 608 -11.06 10.11 -3.19
C LEU A 608 -12.35 9.98 -2.37
N THR A 609 -12.52 8.81 -1.74
CA THR A 609 -13.70 8.48 -0.96
C THR A 609 -13.96 9.46 0.19
N THR A 610 -15.23 9.63 0.56
CA THR A 610 -15.65 10.36 1.77
C THR A 610 -15.77 9.46 2.99
N ASP A 611 -15.73 8.14 2.78
CA ASP A 611 -15.79 7.17 3.86
C ASP A 611 -14.50 7.24 4.70
N ARG A 612 -14.65 7.53 6.00
CA ARG A 612 -13.50 7.74 6.89
C ARG A 612 -12.68 6.47 7.11
N LYS A 613 -13.31 5.30 7.14
CA LYS A 613 -12.60 4.03 7.33
C LYS A 613 -11.78 3.69 6.09
N GLN A 614 -12.33 3.91 4.90
CA GLN A 614 -11.61 3.73 3.65
C GLN A 614 -10.46 4.73 3.49
N LEU A 615 -10.68 6.00 3.82
CA LEU A 615 -9.63 7.01 3.82
C LEU A 615 -8.49 6.65 4.78
N ASP A 616 -8.80 6.10 5.96
CA ASP A 616 -7.77 5.69 6.91
C ASP A 616 -6.94 4.52 6.38
N GLY A 617 -7.58 3.50 5.79
CA GLY A 617 -6.88 2.39 5.14
C GLY A 617 -5.98 2.84 4.00
N MET A 618 -6.46 3.78 3.16
CA MET A 618 -5.64 4.41 2.13
C MET A 618 -4.48 5.21 2.73
N ALA A 619 -4.72 5.98 3.80
CA ALA A 619 -3.69 6.76 4.46
C ALA A 619 -2.56 5.88 5.00
N ARG A 620 -2.88 4.70 5.56
CA ARG A 620 -1.87 3.72 6.00
C ARG A 620 -0.95 3.26 4.88
N ILE A 621 -1.50 2.92 3.72
CA ILE A 621 -0.72 2.54 2.52
C ILE A 621 0.16 3.71 2.05
N LEU A 622 -0.33 4.95 2.21
CA LEU A 622 0.40 6.17 1.88
C LEU A 622 1.39 6.60 2.97
N GLU A 623 1.74 5.70 3.90
CA GLU A 623 2.69 5.90 4.99
C GLU A 623 2.26 6.96 6.01
N TYR A 624 0.99 7.37 6.00
CA TYR A 624 0.47 8.21 7.08
C TYR A 624 0.30 7.39 8.37
N PRO A 625 0.44 8.05 9.54
CA PRO A 625 0.09 7.43 10.82
C PRO A 625 -1.36 6.96 10.86
N ARG A 626 -1.67 6.04 11.78
CA ARG A 626 -3.04 5.56 11.99
C ARG A 626 -3.98 6.71 12.40
N GLY A 627 -5.19 6.73 11.84
CA GLY A 627 -6.16 7.80 12.10
C GLY A 627 -5.99 9.05 11.25
N SER A 628 -5.20 9.01 10.18
CA SER A 628 -4.83 10.17 9.38
C SER A 628 -5.77 10.44 8.20
N ALA A 629 -6.98 9.86 8.19
CA ALA A 629 -7.99 10.12 7.16
C ALA A 629 -8.19 11.62 6.87
N SER A 630 -8.23 12.47 7.91
CA SER A 630 -8.36 13.93 7.75
C SER A 630 -7.12 14.57 7.12
N ALA A 631 -5.93 14.11 7.50
CA ALA A 631 -4.68 14.68 7.02
C ALA A 631 -4.50 14.38 5.52
N LEU A 632 -4.72 13.13 5.11
CA LEU A 632 -4.70 12.72 3.71
C LEU A 632 -5.67 13.57 2.86
N GLU A 633 -6.89 13.73 3.35
CA GLU A 633 -7.92 14.52 2.66
C GLU A 633 -7.53 15.99 2.53
N GLN A 634 -7.00 16.60 3.59
CA GLN A 634 -6.55 17.99 3.58
C GLN A 634 -5.36 18.19 2.64
N ASP A 635 -4.37 17.30 2.68
CA ASP A 635 -3.20 17.35 1.82
C ASP A 635 -3.61 17.23 0.35
N TYR A 636 -4.41 16.22 0.00
CA TYR A 636 -4.89 16.03 -1.36
C TYR A 636 -5.61 17.28 -1.89
N LEU A 637 -6.55 17.84 -1.12
CA LEU A 637 -7.30 19.03 -1.50
C LEU A 637 -6.44 20.31 -1.55
N ALA A 638 -5.36 20.37 -0.77
CA ALA A 638 -4.43 21.51 -0.77
C ALA A 638 -3.50 21.47 -1.98
N PHE A 639 -2.91 20.31 -2.27
CA PHE A 639 -1.97 20.12 -3.38
C PHE A 639 -2.67 20.32 -4.73
N THR A 640 -3.83 19.69 -4.93
CA THR A 640 -4.62 19.83 -6.17
C THR A 640 -5.11 21.27 -6.38
N ARG A 641 -5.43 22.01 -5.32
CA ARG A 641 -5.80 23.44 -5.45
C ARG A 641 -4.64 24.31 -5.91
N ARG A 642 -3.41 24.07 -5.41
CA ARG A 642 -2.21 24.80 -5.84
C ARG A 642 -1.85 24.47 -7.29
N ALA A 643 -1.83 23.19 -7.65
CA ALA A 643 -1.68 22.74 -9.04
C ALA A 643 -2.77 23.34 -9.94
N ARG A 644 -3.99 23.46 -9.38
CA ARG A 644 -5.12 24.30 -9.79
C ARG A 644 -4.68 25.58 -10.49
N MET A 645 -4.18 26.46 -9.64
CA MET A 645 -3.81 27.83 -9.96
C MET A 645 -2.68 27.89 -10.98
N VAL A 646 -1.68 27.01 -10.86
CA VAL A 646 -0.57 26.92 -11.82
C VAL A 646 -1.08 26.51 -13.19
N PHE A 647 -1.90 25.46 -13.25
CA PHE A 647 -2.49 24.98 -14.50
C PHE A 647 -3.30 26.08 -15.18
N GLU A 648 -4.20 26.77 -14.49
CA GLU A 648 -5.01 27.82 -15.11
C GLU A 648 -4.17 28.97 -15.67
N ARG A 649 -3.14 29.38 -14.92
CA ARG A 649 -2.21 30.44 -15.36
C ARG A 649 -1.42 30.00 -16.60
N VAL A 650 -0.77 28.84 -16.56
CA VAL A 650 0.15 28.43 -17.63
C VAL A 650 -0.60 27.86 -18.83
N PHE A 651 -1.65 27.08 -18.60
CA PHE A 651 -2.38 26.40 -19.65
C PHE A 651 -3.35 27.31 -20.40
N TYR A 652 -4.06 28.23 -19.75
CA TYR A 652 -5.07 29.08 -20.40
C TYR A 652 -4.63 30.52 -20.67
N SER A 653 -3.70 31.07 -19.88
CA SER A 653 -3.34 32.50 -19.98
C SER A 653 -2.15 32.78 -20.90
N ALA A 654 -1.46 31.72 -21.37
CA ALA A 654 -0.27 31.80 -22.22
C ALA A 654 -0.57 31.82 -23.73
#